data_AF-A0A226DBG3-F1
#
_entry.id   AF-A0A226DBG3-F1
#
_cell.length_a   1.000
_cell.length_b   1.000
_cell.length_c   1.000
_cell.angle_alpha   90.00
_cell.angle_beta   90.00
_cell.angle_gamma   90.00
#
_symmetry.space_group_name_H-M   'P 1'
#
loop_
_entity.id
_entity.type
_entity.pdbx_description
1 polymer ?
#
loop_
_entity_poly.entity_id
_entity_poly.type
_entity_poly.pdbx_seq_one_letter_code
_entity_poly.pdbx_strand_id
1 'polypeptide(L)'
;MTVVLIFISFISQYIVWCQDIRLKYDVLLPSNFLELAETSDVQSFGSFNSTNISLTFVFDVMKGRPGPTKISIWIAKSLIPIQDEQHVHIENWKLVSAHQYGFLCTLCDHNKIERHRWNFIHSLINVYNIVPTRFEILNLLPRFHLVNDCGHFFIVHVSHEDVQIYVRGIVKVSSVEDYTCKTLDDQSTLLDYGKLRGPPKTWDATFWSSEVKFKTVKQIPRPDMNPFDLDSPHPIDFYMAVAVVTTGTNSTISINYSGPHIFVEIHYGFGTGVDRELANIIGDKFLTCYSEEYLSFDFYIAPFKMNLWLGLGISLVITCIIFIAYTYIKHGRVLFSVSFSFISLLFDDFTCIPRVIENQLFYRIIFSVWGPVAVLVINCYSGLIVTELNAPLESVRPEVAEDLICENRHIVDNYVEDSISNFLKKVPFDRYIAYWGNLDTCLNGIGSYQGYTAYANTYKQLIHYDIPNNMTFENLTRGDVLELLLTDPVHSVLPKGYNPKRHNYSEPELQALVEKDIINCKEKSAYMAPTEMVWAERDFLSRSYPSKKFHVGSTSWIPARNGWLFQQVAGSTTSSGVSVVHRNFQAFVASGIYLRLREEFLRTLSHRRVANDTGQIVSKIAIDGRIRTVFIVCGGLLGFAFVAVIIEGFYPEHFNRLMEISYTIISIVGLLQYPQYLWLFKSEESYVRAIYTFCFMILLTFVSPGHLLVTSLTRKYAVREIRKRKLVQ
;
A
#
# COMPACT_ATOMS: atom_id res chain seq x y z
N MET A 1 33.53 -20.54 -48.40
CA MET A 1 32.15 -20.59 -48.95
C MET A 1 31.64 -22.03 -49.03
N THR A 2 32.40 -22.98 -49.57
CA THR A 2 32.04 -24.41 -49.62
C THR A 2 31.75 -25.03 -48.24
N VAL A 3 32.58 -24.77 -47.23
CA VAL A 3 32.33 -25.27 -45.85
C VAL A 3 31.07 -24.67 -45.23
N VAL A 4 30.81 -23.39 -45.47
CA VAL A 4 29.57 -22.73 -45.01
C VAL A 4 28.37 -23.38 -45.70
N LEU A 5 28.43 -23.64 -47.00
CA LEU A 5 27.38 -24.36 -47.74
C LEU A 5 27.19 -25.81 -47.26
N ILE A 6 28.27 -26.51 -46.87
CA ILE A 6 28.21 -27.85 -46.26
C ILE A 6 27.53 -27.80 -44.89
N PHE A 7 27.91 -26.84 -44.03
CA PHE A 7 27.29 -26.63 -42.72
C PHE A 7 25.80 -26.27 -42.83
N ILE A 8 25.43 -25.47 -43.85
CA ILE A 8 24.04 -25.10 -44.14
C ILE A 8 23.25 -26.28 -44.70
N SER A 9 23.83 -27.07 -45.61
CA SER A 9 23.25 -28.29 -46.15
C SER A 9 23.04 -29.33 -45.04
N PHE A 10 23.95 -29.38 -44.06
CA PHE A 10 23.86 -30.22 -42.88
C PHE A 10 22.72 -29.75 -41.96
N ILE A 11 22.64 -28.45 -41.65
CA ILE A 11 21.52 -27.89 -40.88
C ILE A 11 20.19 -28.10 -41.59
N SER A 12 20.12 -27.93 -42.92
CA SER A 12 18.86 -28.02 -43.68
C SER A 12 18.24 -29.42 -43.71
N GLN A 13 19.06 -30.48 -43.55
CA GLN A 13 18.59 -31.86 -43.52
C GLN A 13 17.88 -32.25 -42.20
N TYR A 14 18.07 -31.50 -41.11
CA TYR A 14 17.48 -31.75 -39.79
C TYR A 14 16.23 -30.92 -39.46
N ILE A 15 15.78 -30.05 -40.38
CA ILE A 15 14.73 -29.03 -40.16
C ILE A 15 13.32 -29.62 -40.02
N VAL A 16 13.11 -30.92 -40.28
CA VAL A 16 11.77 -31.54 -40.29
C VAL A 16 11.05 -31.47 -38.92
N TRP A 17 11.76 -31.28 -37.80
CA TRP A 17 11.19 -31.26 -36.45
C TRP A 17 11.18 -29.89 -35.75
N CYS A 18 11.78 -28.86 -36.34
CA CYS A 18 11.67 -27.48 -35.87
C CYS A 18 10.91 -26.69 -36.93
N GLN A 19 9.62 -26.43 -36.70
CA GLN A 19 8.72 -25.90 -37.73
C GLN A 19 9.07 -24.51 -38.29
N ASP A 20 10.14 -23.82 -37.86
CA ASP A 20 10.65 -22.64 -38.56
C ASP A 20 12.03 -22.18 -38.01
N ILE A 21 13.12 -22.53 -38.71
CA ILE A 21 14.45 -21.93 -38.52
C ILE A 21 14.70 -20.96 -39.68
N ARG A 22 15.12 -19.72 -39.39
CA ARG A 22 15.50 -18.74 -40.43
C ARG A 22 16.98 -18.42 -40.34
N LEU A 23 17.70 -18.70 -41.42
CA LEU A 23 19.11 -18.35 -41.63
C LEU A 23 19.18 -16.99 -42.34
N LYS A 24 19.98 -16.05 -41.82
CA LYS A 24 20.27 -14.78 -42.49
C LYS A 24 21.76 -14.66 -42.78
N TYR A 25 22.10 -14.27 -44.01
CA TYR A 25 23.47 -14.05 -44.50
C TYR A 25 23.76 -12.55 -44.71
N ASP A 26 25.06 -12.22 -44.72
CA ASP A 26 25.65 -10.92 -45.08
C ASP A 26 25.38 -9.76 -44.11
N VAL A 27 26.11 -9.72 -42.99
CA VAL A 27 26.42 -8.45 -42.31
C VAL A 27 27.80 -8.00 -42.78
N LEU A 28 27.85 -7.22 -43.85
CA LEU A 28 29.06 -6.48 -44.24
C LEU A 28 29.06 -5.15 -43.49
N LEU A 29 29.97 -4.98 -42.53
CA LEU A 29 30.26 -3.68 -41.94
C LEU A 29 31.25 -2.94 -42.86
N PRO A 30 30.91 -1.77 -43.41
CA PRO A 30 31.88 -1.00 -44.19
C PRO A 30 32.99 -0.49 -43.27
N SER A 31 34.23 -0.43 -43.79
CA SER A 31 35.42 0.08 -43.09
C SER A 31 35.22 1.48 -42.50
N ASN A 32 34.31 2.28 -43.05
CA ASN A 32 34.09 3.66 -42.62
C ASN A 32 33.17 3.77 -41.40
N PHE A 33 32.59 2.66 -40.94
CA PHE A 33 31.84 2.60 -39.68
C PHE A 33 32.78 2.68 -38.45
N LEU A 34 34.08 2.46 -38.65
CA LEU A 34 35.13 2.42 -37.62
C LEU A 34 35.42 3.80 -37.00
N GLU A 35 35.28 4.91 -37.72
CA GLU A 35 35.56 6.26 -37.18
C GLU A 35 34.43 6.85 -36.30
N LEU A 36 33.21 6.29 -36.37
CA LEU A 36 32.03 6.82 -35.66
C LEU A 36 31.81 6.21 -34.27
N ALA A 37 32.50 5.12 -33.94
CA ALA A 37 32.36 4.42 -32.67
C ALA A 37 33.43 4.80 -31.63
N GLU A 38 34.57 5.35 -32.06
CA GLU A 38 35.69 5.73 -31.17
C GLU A 38 35.53 7.09 -30.49
N THR A 39 34.51 7.89 -30.83
CA THR A 39 34.19 9.13 -30.11
C THR A 39 33.10 8.92 -29.06
N SER A 40 33.36 8.02 -28.10
CA SER A 40 32.54 7.88 -26.90
C SER A 40 33.05 8.81 -25.80
N ASP A 41 32.79 10.11 -25.95
CA ASP A 41 32.62 11.01 -24.80
C ASP A 41 31.22 11.62 -24.91
N VAL A 42 30.28 10.98 -24.21
CA VAL A 42 28.86 11.29 -24.26
C VAL A 42 28.54 12.19 -23.08
N GLN A 43 28.48 13.50 -23.31
CA GLN A 43 27.55 14.42 -22.64
C GLN A 43 27.56 15.81 -23.29
N SER A 44 27.06 15.91 -24.53
CA SER A 44 26.29 17.05 -25.06
C SER A 44 26.30 17.00 -26.57
N PHE A 45 25.14 16.98 -27.24
CA PHE A 45 25.08 17.46 -28.61
C PHE A 45 23.76 18.16 -28.90
N GLY A 46 23.89 19.46 -29.17
CA GLY A 46 22.96 20.21 -29.99
C GLY A 46 23.03 19.74 -31.45
N SER A 47 21.94 20.02 -32.18
CA SER A 47 21.72 19.60 -33.56
C SER A 47 22.85 20.01 -34.51
N PHE A 48 23.42 19.03 -35.22
CA PHE A 48 24.23 19.27 -36.42
C PHE A 48 23.44 18.88 -37.68
N ASN A 49 23.39 19.81 -38.64
CA ASN A 49 22.83 19.62 -39.98
C ASN A 49 23.76 18.74 -40.82
N SER A 50 23.26 17.60 -41.28
CA SER A 50 23.97 16.67 -42.16
C SER A 50 23.87 17.11 -43.63
N THR A 51 24.99 17.21 -44.33
CA THR A 51 25.03 17.09 -45.80
C THR A 51 25.81 15.84 -46.20
N ASN A 52 25.12 14.95 -46.93
CA ASN A 52 25.62 13.97 -47.89
C ASN A 52 26.62 12.89 -47.44
N ILE A 53 26.18 11.95 -46.60
CA ILE A 53 26.54 10.53 -46.75
C ILE A 53 25.30 9.67 -46.43
N SER A 54 24.51 9.33 -47.45
CA SER A 54 23.43 8.34 -47.33
C SER A 54 23.99 6.94 -47.56
N LEU A 55 24.48 6.29 -46.50
CA LEU A 55 24.74 4.85 -46.50
C LEU A 55 23.49 4.13 -46.01
N THR A 56 22.64 3.76 -46.95
CA THR A 56 21.34 3.14 -46.69
C THR A 56 21.48 1.61 -46.69
N PHE A 57 21.68 1.01 -45.52
CA PHE A 57 21.40 -0.42 -45.32
C PHE A 57 20.27 -0.54 -44.32
N VAL A 58 19.11 -1.01 -44.79
CA VAL A 58 17.93 -1.26 -43.95
C VAL A 58 17.66 -2.74 -43.93
N PHE A 59 17.94 -3.36 -42.80
CA PHE A 59 17.44 -4.70 -42.54
C PHE A 59 16.04 -4.58 -41.97
N ASP A 60 15.01 -4.92 -42.76
CA ASP A 60 13.67 -5.15 -42.21
C ASP A 60 13.70 -6.47 -41.42
N VAL A 61 14.02 -6.38 -40.12
CA VAL A 61 14.11 -7.54 -39.22
C VAL A 61 12.71 -8.00 -38.76
N MET A 62 11.67 -7.18 -38.91
CA MET A 62 10.31 -7.48 -38.42
C MET A 62 9.54 -8.45 -39.30
N LYS A 63 9.71 -8.42 -40.62
CA LYS A 63 9.18 -9.50 -41.50
C LYS A 63 9.88 -10.84 -41.30
N GLY A 64 10.97 -10.83 -40.53
CA GLY A 64 11.90 -11.94 -40.33
C GLY A 64 11.88 -12.58 -38.94
N ARG A 65 11.19 -12.00 -37.95
CA ARG A 65 11.36 -12.46 -36.56
C ARG A 65 10.46 -13.67 -36.27
N PRO A 66 11.03 -14.78 -35.85
CA PRO A 66 10.24 -15.96 -35.60
C PRO A 66 9.83 -15.90 -34.10
N GLY A 67 8.61 -16.35 -33.75
CA GLY A 67 8.03 -16.22 -32.39
C GLY A 67 8.88 -16.85 -31.27
N PRO A 68 8.46 -16.79 -29.98
CA PRO A 68 9.25 -17.26 -28.83
C PRO A 68 9.68 -18.74 -28.90
N THR A 69 9.14 -19.52 -29.83
CA THR A 69 9.47 -20.92 -30.09
C THR A 69 10.44 -21.14 -31.26
N LYS A 70 10.96 -20.07 -31.87
CA LYS A 70 11.72 -20.18 -33.12
C LYS A 70 13.14 -19.63 -33.00
N ILE A 71 14.10 -20.35 -33.58
CA ILE A 71 15.54 -20.10 -33.44
C ILE A 71 16.04 -19.25 -34.63
N SER A 72 16.79 -18.18 -34.33
CA SER A 72 17.48 -17.35 -35.33
C SER A 72 18.99 -17.56 -35.24
N ILE A 73 19.62 -17.96 -36.33
CA ILE A 73 21.06 -18.21 -36.41
C ILE A 73 21.72 -17.08 -37.20
N TRP A 74 22.70 -16.42 -36.58
CA TRP A 74 23.42 -15.28 -37.15
C TRP A 74 24.86 -15.69 -37.41
N ILE A 75 25.29 -15.66 -38.68
CA ILE A 75 26.63 -16.12 -39.07
C ILE A 75 27.49 -14.91 -39.45
N ALA A 76 28.58 -14.69 -38.71
CA ALA A 76 29.53 -13.63 -39.05
C ALA A 76 30.43 -14.06 -40.23
N LYS A 77 30.27 -13.41 -41.39
CA LYS A 77 31.10 -13.70 -42.59
C LYS A 77 32.47 -13.04 -42.53
N SER A 78 32.60 -11.95 -41.76
CA SER A 78 33.83 -11.14 -41.64
C SER A 78 34.98 -11.83 -40.88
N LEU A 79 34.75 -13.01 -40.30
CA LEU A 79 35.72 -13.68 -39.42
C LEU A 79 36.48 -14.84 -40.08
N ILE A 80 36.21 -15.10 -41.37
CA ILE A 80 36.73 -16.29 -42.06
C ILE A 80 38.10 -16.03 -42.74
N PRO A 81 38.43 -14.83 -43.27
CA PRO A 81 39.72 -14.62 -43.92
C PRO A 81 40.33 -13.25 -43.58
N ILE A 82 40.94 -13.08 -42.41
CA ILE A 82 41.85 -11.94 -42.19
C ILE A 82 43.13 -12.50 -41.60
N GLN A 83 44.10 -12.78 -42.49
CA GLN A 83 45.38 -13.38 -42.11
C GLN A 83 46.33 -12.37 -41.44
N ASP A 84 46.08 -11.06 -41.52
CA ASP A 84 47.07 -10.04 -41.12
C ASP A 84 46.55 -8.86 -40.26
N GLU A 85 45.27 -8.77 -39.88
CA GLU A 85 44.84 -7.72 -38.94
C GLU A 85 45.03 -8.17 -37.49
N GLN A 86 45.81 -7.39 -36.73
CA GLN A 86 46.11 -7.68 -35.32
C GLN A 86 44.87 -7.62 -34.40
N HIS A 87 43.77 -6.97 -34.80
CA HIS A 87 42.60 -6.75 -33.93
C HIS A 87 41.30 -7.01 -34.69
N VAL A 88 40.73 -8.18 -34.47
CA VAL A 88 39.40 -8.50 -35.01
C VAL A 88 38.36 -7.78 -34.15
N HIS A 89 37.63 -6.81 -34.71
CA HIS A 89 36.61 -5.98 -34.02
C HIS A 89 35.31 -6.75 -33.69
N ILE A 90 35.42 -7.87 -32.99
CA ILE A 90 34.26 -8.66 -32.54
C ILE A 90 33.37 -7.88 -31.58
N GLU A 91 33.93 -6.96 -30.78
CA GLU A 91 33.15 -6.11 -29.89
C GLU A 91 32.13 -5.25 -30.66
N ASN A 92 32.47 -4.78 -31.86
CA ASN A 92 31.55 -4.04 -32.71
C ASN A 92 30.44 -4.94 -33.27
N TRP A 93 30.78 -6.18 -33.65
CA TRP A 93 29.76 -7.16 -34.04
C TRP A 93 28.83 -7.53 -32.88
N LYS A 94 29.38 -7.62 -31.66
CA LYS A 94 28.61 -7.78 -30.42
C LYS A 94 27.69 -6.59 -30.20
N LEU A 95 28.20 -5.36 -30.31
CA LEU A 95 27.42 -4.13 -30.12
C LEU A 95 26.26 -4.07 -31.13
N VAL A 96 26.51 -4.38 -32.39
CA VAL A 96 25.50 -4.38 -33.45
C VAL A 96 24.46 -5.49 -33.24
N SER A 97 24.90 -6.72 -32.96
CA SER A 97 23.99 -7.86 -32.73
C SER A 97 23.17 -7.75 -31.44
N ALA A 98 23.68 -7.03 -30.43
CA ALA A 98 22.99 -6.85 -29.15
C ALA A 98 22.17 -5.55 -29.05
N HIS A 99 22.56 -4.44 -29.72
CA HIS A 99 22.00 -3.11 -29.44
C HIS A 99 21.44 -2.32 -30.63
N GLN A 100 21.71 -2.69 -31.89
CA GLN A 100 21.30 -1.86 -33.04
C GLN A 100 20.26 -2.55 -33.92
N TYR A 101 19.07 -1.94 -34.01
CA TYR A 101 18.03 -2.31 -34.96
C TYR A 101 17.58 -1.06 -35.73
N GLY A 102 17.47 -1.16 -37.05
CA GLY A 102 16.87 -0.13 -37.91
C GLY A 102 15.56 -0.66 -38.51
N PHE A 103 14.54 0.18 -38.62
CA PHE A 103 13.30 -0.15 -39.34
C PHE A 103 13.25 0.61 -40.65
N LEU A 104 12.66 0.00 -41.68
CA LEU A 104 12.22 0.69 -42.88
C LEU A 104 10.87 1.36 -42.55
N CYS A 105 10.85 2.66 -42.27
CA CYS A 105 9.58 3.39 -42.20
C CYS A 105 9.01 3.48 -43.61
N THR A 106 7.97 2.72 -43.92
CA THR A 106 7.37 2.69 -45.26
C THR A 106 6.71 4.02 -45.66
N LEU A 107 6.58 4.97 -44.72
CA LEU A 107 5.94 6.27 -44.90
C LEU A 107 6.94 7.44 -44.76
N CYS A 108 8.24 7.17 -44.55
CA CYS A 108 9.26 8.18 -44.37
C CYS A 108 10.31 8.05 -45.48
N ASP A 109 10.74 9.16 -46.10
CA ASP A 109 11.75 9.15 -47.17
C ASP A 109 13.18 8.87 -46.69
N HIS A 110 13.37 8.59 -45.40
CA HIS A 110 14.67 8.31 -44.78
C HIS A 110 14.51 7.38 -43.57
N ASN A 111 15.52 6.53 -43.38
CA ASN A 111 15.53 5.53 -42.32
C ASN A 111 15.91 6.17 -40.99
N LYS A 112 15.08 5.97 -39.98
CA LYS A 112 15.32 6.48 -38.63
C LYS A 112 15.89 5.35 -37.78
N ILE A 113 17.18 5.41 -37.46
CA ILE A 113 17.82 4.53 -36.47
C ILE A 113 17.66 5.22 -35.11
N GLU A 114 16.59 4.89 -34.38
CA GLU A 114 16.41 5.40 -33.01
C GLU A 114 17.21 4.52 -32.04
N ARG A 115 18.37 5.03 -31.58
CA ARG A 115 19.35 4.23 -30.83
C ARG A 115 18.85 3.67 -29.50
N HIS A 116 17.83 4.21 -28.82
CA HIS A 116 17.70 3.99 -27.35
C HIS A 116 16.30 3.77 -26.72
N ARG A 117 15.23 3.35 -27.41
CA ARG A 117 13.88 3.34 -26.76
C ARG A 117 12.97 2.12 -26.88
N TRP A 118 13.45 0.96 -27.31
CA TRP A 118 12.56 -0.22 -27.49
C TRP A 118 12.88 -1.37 -26.52
N ASN A 119 12.22 -1.36 -25.35
CA ASN A 119 12.36 -2.35 -24.27
C ASN A 119 11.86 -3.78 -24.63
N PHE A 120 11.18 -3.96 -25.75
CA PHE A 120 10.57 -5.25 -26.14
C PHE A 120 11.57 -6.27 -26.75
N ILE A 121 12.84 -5.90 -26.94
CA ILE A 121 13.79 -6.62 -27.80
C ILE A 121 15.12 -6.90 -27.07
N HIS A 122 15.07 -7.31 -25.79
CA HIS A 122 16.29 -7.71 -25.05
C HIS A 122 16.49 -9.22 -24.89
N SER A 123 15.49 -10.04 -25.24
CA SER A 123 15.65 -11.49 -25.17
C SER A 123 16.48 -12.01 -26.35
N LEU A 124 17.77 -12.25 -26.10
CA LEU A 124 18.66 -13.01 -26.99
C LEU A 124 18.46 -14.54 -26.85
N ILE A 125 17.46 -14.99 -26.07
CA ILE A 125 17.24 -16.42 -25.74
C ILE A 125 17.17 -17.30 -27.01
N ASN A 126 16.67 -16.73 -28.10
CA ASN A 126 16.47 -17.44 -29.37
C ASN A 126 17.41 -16.99 -30.50
N VAL A 127 18.36 -16.10 -30.22
CA VAL A 127 19.34 -15.61 -31.20
C VAL A 127 20.69 -16.23 -30.91
N TYR A 128 21.14 -17.06 -31.85
CA TYR A 128 22.40 -17.77 -31.72
C TYR A 128 23.42 -17.22 -32.69
N ASN A 129 24.47 -16.66 -32.11
CA ASN A 129 25.57 -16.05 -32.79
C ASN A 129 26.59 -17.14 -33.14
N ILE A 130 26.71 -17.49 -34.42
CA ILE A 130 27.70 -18.44 -34.93
C ILE A 130 28.86 -17.67 -35.54
N VAL A 131 30.03 -17.88 -34.96
CA VAL A 131 31.29 -17.35 -35.47
C VAL A 131 32.09 -18.48 -36.10
N PRO A 132 32.05 -18.62 -37.43
CA PRO A 132 32.94 -19.52 -38.13
C PRO A 132 34.37 -18.97 -38.09
N THR A 133 35.34 -19.83 -37.79
CA THR A 133 36.75 -19.44 -37.66
C THR A 133 37.67 -20.57 -38.11
N ARG A 134 38.85 -20.21 -38.61
CA ARG A 134 39.95 -21.15 -38.90
C ARG A 134 41.05 -21.10 -37.83
N PHE A 135 40.93 -20.18 -36.88
CA PHE A 135 41.87 -20.08 -35.79
C PHE A 135 41.61 -21.19 -34.79
N GLU A 136 42.67 -21.85 -34.32
CA GLU A 136 42.59 -22.72 -33.16
C GLU A 136 41.99 -21.96 -31.98
N ILE A 137 41.09 -22.62 -31.24
CA ILE A 137 40.33 -22.04 -30.12
C ILE A 137 41.25 -21.35 -29.10
N LEU A 138 42.43 -21.93 -28.82
CA LEU A 138 43.44 -21.38 -27.91
C LEU A 138 43.97 -20.00 -28.34
N ASN A 139 44.10 -19.77 -29.65
CA ASN A 139 44.58 -18.51 -30.20
C ASN A 139 43.45 -17.48 -30.35
N LEU A 140 42.21 -17.96 -30.36
CA LEU A 140 41.02 -17.17 -30.61
C LEU A 140 40.43 -16.59 -29.31
N LEU A 141 40.40 -17.37 -28.22
CA LEU A 141 39.84 -16.93 -26.92
C LEU A 141 40.50 -15.68 -26.32
N PRO A 142 41.84 -15.51 -26.36
CA PRO A 142 42.48 -14.29 -25.86
C PRO A 142 42.12 -13.04 -26.66
N ARG A 143 41.77 -13.21 -27.95
CA ARG A 143 41.36 -12.11 -28.86
C ARG A 143 39.89 -11.73 -28.68
N PHE A 144 39.10 -12.68 -28.19
CA PHE A 144 37.74 -12.46 -27.75
C PHE A 144 37.77 -11.88 -26.33
N HIS A 145 37.80 -10.54 -26.20
CA HIS A 145 37.43 -9.86 -24.96
C HIS A 145 35.92 -10.03 -24.69
N LEU A 146 35.44 -11.28 -24.59
CA LEU A 146 34.04 -11.60 -24.34
C LEU A 146 33.71 -11.27 -22.89
N VAL A 147 33.36 -10.00 -22.66
CA VAL A 147 32.67 -9.55 -21.45
C VAL A 147 31.40 -10.39 -21.28
N ASN A 148 31.09 -10.70 -20.02
CA ASN A 148 30.18 -11.70 -19.44
C ASN A 148 28.85 -12.08 -20.13
N ASP A 149 28.38 -11.32 -21.10
CA ASP A 149 26.95 -11.26 -21.40
C ASP A 149 26.53 -12.06 -22.63
N CYS A 150 27.45 -12.83 -23.22
CA CYS A 150 27.17 -13.59 -24.44
C CYS A 150 26.76 -15.03 -24.13
N GLY A 151 25.53 -15.20 -23.63
CA GLY A 151 24.95 -16.51 -23.33
C GLY A 151 24.66 -17.39 -24.56
N HIS A 152 24.68 -16.88 -25.78
CA HIS A 152 24.30 -17.63 -27.00
C HIS A 152 25.33 -17.47 -28.13
N PHE A 153 26.59 -17.76 -27.81
CA PHE A 153 27.70 -17.64 -28.76
C PHE A 153 28.30 -19.01 -29.08
N PHE A 154 28.37 -19.33 -30.37
CA PHE A 154 28.95 -20.53 -30.92
C PHE A 154 30.19 -20.19 -31.72
N ILE A 155 31.22 -21.02 -31.58
CA ILE A 155 32.38 -20.96 -32.44
C ILE A 155 32.37 -22.22 -33.30
N VAL A 156 32.23 -22.04 -34.60
CA VAL A 156 32.36 -23.15 -35.56
C VAL A 156 33.78 -23.12 -36.07
N HIS A 157 34.60 -24.01 -35.53
CA HIS A 157 35.96 -24.17 -36.01
C HIS A 157 35.96 -25.03 -37.26
N VAL A 158 36.55 -24.49 -38.33
CA VAL A 158 36.66 -25.15 -39.62
C VAL A 158 38.12 -25.52 -39.83
N SER A 159 38.44 -26.80 -39.64
CA SER A 159 39.73 -27.38 -40.01
C SER A 159 39.69 -27.87 -41.47
N HIS A 160 40.86 -28.22 -42.01
CA HIS A 160 40.98 -28.86 -43.32
C HIS A 160 40.36 -30.25 -43.36
N GLU A 161 40.34 -30.95 -42.22
CA GLU A 161 39.88 -32.34 -42.12
C GLU A 161 38.46 -32.42 -41.53
N ASP A 162 38.13 -31.60 -40.54
CA ASP A 162 36.84 -31.66 -39.82
C ASP A 162 36.21 -30.29 -39.52
N VAL A 163 34.88 -30.29 -39.35
CA VAL A 163 34.15 -29.18 -38.75
C VAL A 163 33.85 -29.51 -37.29
N GLN A 164 34.30 -28.65 -36.38
CA GLN A 164 34.07 -28.78 -34.95
C GLN A 164 33.19 -27.64 -34.45
N ILE A 165 32.13 -27.95 -33.70
CA ILE A 165 31.37 -26.94 -32.99
C ILE A 165 31.89 -26.87 -31.56
N TYR A 166 32.34 -25.68 -31.20
CA TYR A 166 32.64 -25.31 -29.83
C TYR A 166 31.43 -24.56 -29.26
N VAL A 167 30.75 -25.21 -28.32
CA VAL A 167 29.65 -24.60 -27.58
C VAL A 167 30.17 -24.12 -26.23
N ARG A 168 29.99 -22.83 -25.95
CA ARG A 168 30.37 -22.27 -24.66
C ARG A 168 29.46 -22.79 -23.55
N GLY A 169 30.03 -23.49 -22.56
CA GLY A 169 29.41 -23.72 -21.26
C GLY A 169 29.23 -22.39 -20.52
N ILE A 170 28.21 -22.27 -19.67
CA ILE A 170 27.65 -20.98 -19.16
C ILE A 170 28.64 -20.12 -18.31
N VAL A 171 29.94 -20.42 -18.25
CA VAL A 171 30.89 -19.81 -17.31
C VAL A 171 31.78 -18.75 -17.97
N LYS A 172 32.06 -17.67 -17.23
CA LYS A 172 33.11 -16.69 -17.56
C LYS A 172 34.44 -17.19 -17.02
N VAL A 173 35.18 -17.90 -17.86
CA VAL A 173 36.64 -17.82 -17.94
C VAL A 173 37.01 -18.07 -19.40
N SER A 174 38.07 -17.42 -19.85
CA SER A 174 38.70 -17.49 -21.17
C SER A 174 39.44 -18.83 -21.42
N SER A 175 39.02 -19.91 -20.75
CA SER A 175 39.68 -21.21 -20.84
C SER A 175 39.00 -22.11 -21.89
N VAL A 176 39.78 -22.94 -22.56
CA VAL A 176 39.28 -23.89 -23.57
C VAL A 176 38.44 -25.00 -22.93
N GLU A 177 38.65 -25.28 -21.64
CA GLU A 177 37.93 -26.32 -20.89
C GLU A 177 36.44 -25.99 -20.71
N ASP A 178 36.07 -24.71 -20.83
CA ASP A 178 34.68 -24.24 -20.72
C ASP A 178 33.88 -24.47 -22.01
N TYR A 179 34.53 -24.90 -23.10
CA TYR A 179 33.89 -25.20 -24.36
C TYR A 179 33.70 -26.71 -24.52
N THR A 180 32.44 -27.13 -24.68
CA THR A 180 32.17 -28.50 -25.12
C THR A 180 32.37 -28.54 -26.63
N CYS A 181 33.45 -29.19 -27.07
CA CYS A 181 33.72 -29.45 -28.47
C CYS A 181 33.03 -30.76 -28.88
N LYS A 182 32.25 -30.72 -29.96
CA LYS A 182 31.77 -31.92 -30.66
C LYS A 182 32.15 -31.81 -32.13
N THR A 183 32.72 -32.87 -32.68
CA THR A 183 32.90 -33.04 -34.12
C THR A 183 31.53 -33.17 -34.78
N LEU A 184 31.35 -32.51 -35.92
CA LEU A 184 30.06 -32.43 -36.62
C LEU A 184 29.74 -33.70 -37.43
N ASP A 185 30.28 -34.84 -37.04
CA ASP A 185 30.25 -36.06 -37.85
C ASP A 185 29.01 -36.93 -37.55
N ASP A 186 28.26 -36.58 -36.51
CA ASP A 186 27.08 -37.32 -36.09
C ASP A 186 25.80 -36.48 -36.22
N GLN A 187 24.85 -37.02 -36.97
CA GLN A 187 23.53 -36.48 -37.30
C GLN A 187 22.69 -36.09 -36.06
N SER A 188 23.06 -36.57 -34.87
CA SER A 188 22.42 -36.33 -33.57
C SER A 188 22.90 -35.07 -32.83
N THR A 189 23.97 -34.42 -33.28
CA THR A 189 24.70 -33.39 -32.52
C THR A 189 23.86 -32.15 -32.19
N LEU A 190 22.92 -31.77 -33.08
CA LEU A 190 21.96 -30.68 -32.83
C LEU A 190 20.78 -31.10 -31.95
N LEU A 191 20.37 -32.38 -31.96
CA LEU A 191 19.33 -32.91 -31.06
C LEU A 191 19.85 -33.08 -29.63
N ASP A 192 21.13 -33.42 -29.51
CA ASP A 192 21.83 -33.41 -28.24
C ASP A 192 21.98 -31.99 -27.68
N TYR A 193 21.83 -30.93 -28.47
CA TYR A 193 21.95 -29.54 -28.01
C TYR A 193 20.96 -29.18 -26.89
N GLY A 194 19.70 -29.58 -27.03
CA GLY A 194 18.69 -29.41 -25.98
C GLY A 194 18.98 -30.23 -24.72
N LYS A 195 19.82 -31.28 -24.83
CA LYS A 195 20.30 -32.11 -23.74
C LYS A 195 21.66 -31.65 -23.17
N LEU A 196 22.44 -30.89 -23.94
CA LEU A 196 23.79 -30.42 -23.59
C LEU A 196 23.77 -29.22 -22.64
N ARG A 197 22.66 -28.47 -22.59
CA ARG A 197 22.41 -27.52 -21.51
C ARG A 197 21.70 -28.21 -20.35
N GLY A 198 22.49 -28.89 -19.52
CA GLY A 198 22.03 -29.19 -18.18
C GLY A 198 21.67 -27.89 -17.46
N PRO A 199 20.64 -27.89 -16.57
CA PRO A 199 20.37 -26.74 -15.72
C PRO A 199 21.65 -26.35 -14.97
N PRO A 200 21.90 -25.04 -14.74
CA PRO A 200 23.10 -24.60 -14.07
C PRO A 200 23.23 -25.30 -12.72
N LYS A 201 24.34 -26.00 -12.53
CA LYS A 201 24.67 -26.66 -11.26
C LYS A 201 25.12 -25.66 -10.20
N THR A 202 25.45 -24.43 -10.59
CA THR A 202 25.95 -23.39 -9.69
C THR A 202 25.33 -22.06 -10.07
N TRP A 203 24.82 -21.33 -9.08
CA TRP A 203 24.23 -19.99 -9.21
C TRP A 203 25.07 -18.99 -8.41
N ASP A 204 25.39 -17.85 -9.00
CA ASP A 204 26.07 -16.77 -8.29
C ASP A 204 25.02 -15.86 -7.64
N ALA A 205 25.16 -15.56 -6.35
CA ALA A 205 24.20 -14.70 -5.66
C ALA A 205 24.85 -13.38 -5.28
N THR A 206 24.21 -12.29 -5.70
CA THR A 206 24.59 -10.92 -5.35
C THR A 206 23.56 -10.37 -4.37
N PHE A 207 24.01 -9.98 -3.19
CA PHE A 207 23.17 -9.39 -2.16
C PHE A 207 23.31 -7.88 -2.20
N TRP A 208 22.21 -7.16 -2.07
CA TRP A 208 22.24 -5.70 -2.00
C TRP A 208 22.90 -5.19 -0.71
N SER A 209 22.77 -5.94 0.39
CA SER A 209 23.44 -5.63 1.66
C SER A 209 24.95 -5.81 1.52
N SER A 210 25.64 -4.68 1.31
CA SER A 210 27.06 -4.58 0.96
C SER A 210 28.03 -4.94 2.08
N GLU A 211 27.54 -5.18 3.30
CA GLU A 211 28.38 -5.31 4.48
C GLU A 211 28.97 -6.71 4.66
N VAL A 212 28.32 -7.76 4.13
CA VAL A 212 28.79 -9.14 4.34
C VAL A 212 29.69 -9.61 3.22
N LYS A 213 30.99 -9.29 3.33
CA LYS A 213 32.04 -9.81 2.44
C LYS A 213 32.35 -11.27 2.78
N PHE A 214 31.54 -12.20 2.28
CA PHE A 214 31.87 -13.62 2.34
C PHE A 214 33.08 -13.92 1.45
N LYS A 215 34.15 -14.46 2.04
CA LYS A 215 35.42 -14.74 1.33
C LYS A 215 35.56 -16.21 0.92
N THR A 216 34.81 -17.15 1.52
CA THR A 216 35.02 -18.58 1.25
C THR A 216 33.71 -19.39 1.22
N VAL A 217 33.68 -20.41 0.36
CA VAL A 217 32.55 -21.37 0.18
C VAL A 217 32.15 -22.09 1.47
N LYS A 218 33.07 -22.21 2.44
CA LYS A 218 32.79 -22.80 3.76
C LYS A 218 31.79 -21.99 4.60
N GLN A 219 31.49 -20.76 4.18
CA GLN A 219 30.54 -19.85 4.83
C GLN A 219 29.13 -19.94 4.24
N ILE A 220 28.83 -20.92 3.38
CA ILE A 220 27.47 -21.14 2.89
C ILE A 220 26.68 -21.85 4.00
N PRO A 221 25.53 -21.31 4.45
CA PRO A 221 24.72 -21.96 5.48
C PRO A 221 24.25 -23.32 4.97
N ARG A 222 24.30 -24.33 5.83
CA ARG A 222 23.79 -25.66 5.46
C ARG A 222 22.26 -25.63 5.46
N PRO A 223 21.58 -26.41 4.59
CA PRO A 223 20.11 -26.44 4.54
C PRO A 223 19.45 -26.88 5.86
N ASP A 224 20.17 -27.59 6.73
CA ASP A 224 19.73 -28.04 8.05
C ASP A 224 20.04 -27.05 9.19
N MET A 225 20.69 -25.92 8.87
CA MET A 225 20.99 -24.87 9.85
C MET A 225 19.71 -24.18 10.32
N ASN A 226 19.59 -23.89 11.62
CA ASN A 226 18.51 -23.06 12.13
C ASN A 226 18.68 -21.61 11.63
N PRO A 227 17.75 -21.08 10.81
CA PRO A 227 17.87 -19.72 10.29
C PRO A 227 17.69 -18.62 11.36
N PHE A 228 17.24 -19.00 12.56
CA PHE A 228 16.98 -18.09 13.69
C PHE A 228 18.08 -18.14 14.77
N ASP A 229 19.20 -18.81 14.49
CA ASP A 229 20.35 -18.78 15.40
C ASP A 229 21.00 -17.38 15.36
N LEU A 230 20.88 -16.62 16.45
CA LEU A 230 21.43 -15.26 16.57
C LEU A 230 22.96 -15.24 16.53
N ASP A 231 23.61 -16.37 16.85
CA ASP A 231 25.07 -16.49 16.78
C ASP A 231 25.54 -16.81 15.35
N SER A 232 24.60 -17.03 14.41
CA SER A 232 24.92 -17.23 12.99
C SER A 232 25.41 -15.93 12.36
N PRO A 233 26.58 -15.94 11.69
CA PRO A 233 27.07 -14.76 10.97
C PRO A 233 26.37 -14.53 9.62
N HIS A 234 25.33 -15.31 9.30
CA HIS A 234 24.69 -15.28 7.99
C HIS A 234 23.39 -14.46 8.01
N PRO A 235 23.21 -13.49 7.12
CA PRO A 235 21.94 -12.77 6.99
C PRO A 235 20.86 -13.73 6.49
N ILE A 236 19.62 -13.50 6.92
CA ILE A 236 18.47 -14.36 6.58
C ILE A 236 18.26 -14.47 5.05
N ASP A 237 18.53 -13.40 4.31
CA ASP A 237 18.40 -13.37 2.84
C ASP A 237 19.33 -14.36 2.17
N PHE A 238 20.52 -14.57 2.75
CA PHE A 238 21.47 -15.54 2.24
C PHE A 238 20.98 -16.96 2.49
N TYR A 239 20.45 -17.25 3.69
CA TYR A 239 19.82 -18.54 3.97
C TYR A 239 18.64 -18.81 3.03
N MET A 240 17.78 -17.82 2.79
CA MET A 240 16.66 -17.94 1.86
C MET A 240 17.16 -18.24 0.44
N ALA A 241 18.23 -17.57 -0.02
CA ALA A 241 18.81 -17.84 -1.33
C ALA A 241 19.35 -19.26 -1.46
N VAL A 242 20.03 -19.77 -0.42
CA VAL A 242 20.50 -21.17 -0.39
C VAL A 242 19.33 -22.13 -0.43
N ALA A 243 18.29 -21.91 0.38
CA ALA A 243 17.11 -22.76 0.41
C ALA A 243 16.41 -22.80 -0.96
N VAL A 244 16.22 -21.65 -1.60
CA VAL A 244 15.60 -21.52 -2.93
C VAL A 244 16.41 -22.25 -4.02
N VAL A 245 17.74 -22.11 -3.99
CA VAL A 245 18.64 -22.74 -4.97
C VAL A 245 18.70 -24.25 -4.77
N THR A 246 18.84 -24.73 -3.54
CA THR A 246 19.12 -26.14 -3.23
C THR A 246 17.86 -27.01 -3.14
N THR A 247 16.69 -26.44 -2.86
CA THR A 247 15.46 -27.23 -2.67
C THR A 247 15.02 -27.88 -3.98
N GLY A 248 14.97 -29.22 -4.00
CA GLY A 248 14.47 -29.97 -5.16
C GLY A 248 15.35 -29.86 -6.42
N THR A 249 16.57 -29.31 -6.30
CA THR A 249 17.52 -29.24 -7.41
C THR A 249 18.89 -29.78 -6.98
N ASN A 250 19.73 -30.16 -7.94
CA ASN A 250 21.15 -30.46 -7.71
C ASN A 250 22.02 -29.22 -7.99
N SER A 251 21.47 -28.03 -7.71
CA SER A 251 22.17 -26.75 -7.88
C SER A 251 22.76 -26.29 -6.55
N THR A 252 23.89 -25.60 -6.64
CA THR A 252 24.65 -25.02 -5.54
C THR A 252 24.70 -23.51 -5.69
N ILE A 253 24.83 -22.79 -4.59
CA ILE A 253 25.08 -21.35 -4.61
C ILE A 253 26.59 -21.10 -4.52
N SER A 254 27.07 -20.09 -5.21
CA SER A 254 28.44 -19.61 -5.16
C SER A 254 28.44 -18.10 -4.93
N ILE A 255 29.51 -17.59 -4.33
CA ILE A 255 29.70 -16.15 -4.11
C ILE A 255 30.98 -15.76 -4.85
N ASN A 256 30.90 -14.75 -5.73
CA ASN A 256 31.99 -14.27 -6.59
C ASN A 256 32.35 -15.22 -7.74
N TYR A 257 31.40 -15.99 -8.25
CA TYR A 257 31.62 -16.84 -9.41
C TYR A 257 30.85 -16.37 -10.64
N SER A 258 31.32 -16.77 -11.80
CA SER A 258 30.77 -16.37 -13.08
C SER A 258 29.61 -17.23 -13.58
N GLY A 259 28.73 -17.62 -12.65
CA GLY A 259 27.50 -18.35 -12.95
C GLY A 259 26.32 -17.43 -13.26
N PRO A 260 25.12 -17.99 -13.54
CA PRO A 260 23.91 -17.20 -13.60
C PRO A 260 23.65 -16.49 -12.27
N HIS A 261 23.42 -15.18 -12.36
CA HIS A 261 23.27 -14.33 -11.19
C HIS A 261 21.83 -14.33 -10.66
N ILE A 262 21.71 -14.51 -9.35
CA ILE A 262 20.52 -14.20 -8.57
C ILE A 262 20.83 -12.91 -7.82
N PHE A 263 20.06 -11.87 -8.08
CA PHE A 263 20.16 -10.68 -7.27
C PHE A 263 19.07 -10.71 -6.21
N VAL A 264 19.50 -10.75 -4.96
CA VAL A 264 18.64 -10.94 -3.80
C VAL A 264 18.33 -9.58 -3.18
N GLU A 265 17.04 -9.33 -2.94
CA GLU A 265 16.50 -8.12 -2.31
C GLU A 265 16.86 -6.79 -3.02
N ILE A 266 16.70 -6.74 -4.34
CA ILE A 266 16.87 -5.49 -5.07
C ILE A 266 15.65 -4.58 -4.84
N HIS A 267 15.93 -3.33 -4.45
CA HIS A 267 14.96 -2.24 -4.48
C HIS A 267 14.73 -1.85 -5.95
N TYR A 268 13.48 -1.84 -6.42
CA TYR A 268 13.22 -1.61 -7.84
C TYR A 268 13.52 -0.16 -8.25
N GLY A 269 14.69 0.05 -8.85
CA GLY A 269 14.95 1.10 -9.82
C GLY A 269 14.63 0.61 -11.24
N PHE A 270 14.16 1.50 -12.11
CA PHE A 270 13.80 1.23 -13.50
C PHE A 270 14.97 0.63 -14.29
N GLY A 271 14.94 -0.68 -14.55
CA GLY A 271 15.90 -1.36 -15.40
C GLY A 271 15.17 -2.39 -16.25
N THR A 272 15.23 -2.28 -17.57
CA THR A 272 14.51 -3.17 -18.48
C THR A 272 15.41 -4.35 -18.87
N GLY A 273 14.89 -5.59 -18.87
CA GLY A 273 15.60 -6.75 -19.42
C GLY A 273 15.94 -7.92 -18.48
N VAL A 274 15.47 -7.95 -17.23
CA VAL A 274 15.63 -9.10 -16.32
C VAL A 274 14.25 -9.59 -15.85
N ASP A 275 14.05 -10.91 -15.75
CA ASP A 275 12.82 -11.46 -15.19
C ASP A 275 12.79 -11.14 -13.70
N ARG A 276 11.78 -10.37 -13.30
CA ARG A 276 11.67 -9.83 -11.95
C ARG A 276 10.51 -10.51 -11.25
N GLU A 277 10.76 -11.06 -10.06
CA GLU A 277 9.69 -11.55 -9.20
C GLU A 277 9.51 -10.64 -8.01
N LEU A 278 8.26 -10.21 -7.83
CA LEU A 278 7.87 -9.40 -6.70
C LEU A 278 7.79 -10.30 -5.47
N ALA A 279 8.70 -10.09 -4.53
CA ALA A 279 8.72 -10.82 -3.27
C ALA A 279 7.72 -10.20 -2.28
N ASN A 280 7.83 -8.87 -2.11
CA ASN A 280 6.97 -8.10 -1.23
C ASN A 280 6.90 -6.63 -1.69
N ILE A 281 5.81 -5.96 -1.34
CA ILE A 281 5.74 -4.49 -1.41
C ILE A 281 6.11 -3.99 -0.01
N ILE A 282 7.35 -3.55 0.13
CA ILE A 282 7.90 -3.06 1.39
C ILE A 282 7.91 -1.55 1.28
N GLY A 283 7.05 -0.89 2.02
CA GLY A 283 7.20 0.54 2.21
C GLY A 283 7.66 0.88 3.61
N ASP A 284 8.27 2.04 3.76
CA ASP A 284 8.57 2.56 5.08
C ASP A 284 7.28 2.93 5.78
N LYS A 285 7.17 2.52 7.05
CA LYS A 285 6.08 2.93 7.93
C LYS A 285 6.68 3.66 9.11
N PHE A 286 5.79 4.31 9.86
CA PHE A 286 6.18 4.90 11.12
C PHE A 286 5.50 4.20 12.30
N LEU A 287 6.18 4.21 13.43
CA LEU A 287 5.74 3.73 14.73
C LEU A 287 5.74 4.91 15.69
N THR A 288 4.64 5.16 16.37
CA THR A 288 4.55 6.23 17.38
C THR A 288 3.69 5.77 18.55
N CYS A 289 3.97 6.29 19.74
CA CYS A 289 3.01 6.25 20.85
C CYS A 289 2.38 7.61 21.14
N TYR A 290 2.74 8.64 20.37
CA TYR A 290 2.14 9.96 20.50
C TYR A 290 0.66 9.91 20.17
N SER A 291 -0.12 10.56 21.04
CA SER A 291 -1.54 10.73 20.85
C SER A 291 -1.94 12.06 21.49
N GLU A 292 -2.58 12.93 20.72
CA GLU A 292 -3.05 14.22 21.20
C GLU A 292 -4.41 14.04 21.87
N GLU A 293 -4.46 14.24 23.19
CA GLU A 293 -5.71 14.27 23.93
C GLU A 293 -6.44 15.58 23.61
N TYR A 294 -7.60 15.48 22.97
CA TYR A 294 -8.42 16.65 22.67
C TYR A 294 -9.81 16.42 23.24
N LEU A 295 -10.32 17.45 23.90
CA LEU A 295 -11.68 17.44 24.41
C LEU A 295 -12.56 18.12 23.35
N SER A 296 -13.15 17.31 22.48
CA SER A 296 -14.11 17.80 21.48
C SER A 296 -15.41 18.25 22.15
N PHE A 297 -16.17 19.14 21.51
CA PHE A 297 -17.52 19.44 21.99
C PHE A 297 -18.45 18.22 21.96
N ASP A 298 -18.16 17.25 21.11
CA ASP A 298 -18.88 15.98 21.06
C ASP A 298 -18.81 15.24 22.41
N PHE A 299 -17.77 15.48 23.21
CA PHE A 299 -17.65 14.97 24.57
C PHE A 299 -18.90 15.28 25.43
N TYR A 300 -19.50 16.46 25.28
CA TYR A 300 -20.69 16.83 26.06
C TYR A 300 -21.97 16.18 25.53
N ILE A 301 -22.01 15.79 24.25
CA ILE A 301 -23.19 15.17 23.62
C ILE A 301 -23.11 13.64 23.70
N ALA A 302 -21.89 13.08 23.71
CA ALA A 302 -21.56 11.65 23.73
C ALA A 302 -22.19 10.80 24.84
N PRO A 303 -22.44 11.30 26.09
CA PRO A 303 -23.00 10.48 27.16
C PRO A 303 -24.30 9.81 26.77
N PHE A 304 -25.09 10.46 25.92
CA PHE A 304 -26.32 9.92 25.39
C PHE A 304 -26.24 9.77 23.87
N LYS A 305 -26.72 8.62 23.37
CA LYS A 305 -26.89 8.43 21.92
C LYS A 305 -27.83 9.51 21.37
N MET A 306 -27.58 9.96 20.14
CA MET A 306 -28.42 10.96 19.47
C MET A 306 -29.92 10.63 19.52
N ASN A 307 -30.27 9.34 19.40
CA ASN A 307 -31.67 8.89 19.49
C ASN A 307 -32.32 9.17 20.86
N LEU A 308 -31.54 9.11 21.94
CA LEU A 308 -32.02 9.42 23.27
C LEU A 308 -32.24 10.93 23.44
N TRP A 309 -31.32 11.75 22.95
CA TRP A 309 -31.50 13.21 22.90
C TRP A 309 -32.77 13.59 22.13
N LEU A 310 -32.96 13.01 20.95
CA LEU A 310 -34.15 13.20 20.14
C LEU A 310 -35.41 12.74 20.87
N GLY A 311 -35.38 11.57 21.51
CA GLY A 311 -36.51 11.05 22.28
C GLY A 311 -36.88 11.96 23.46
N LEU A 312 -35.87 12.46 24.18
CA LEU A 312 -36.05 13.36 25.31
C LEU A 312 -36.63 14.70 24.85
N GLY A 313 -36.08 15.28 23.78
CA GLY A 313 -36.60 16.49 23.15
C GLY A 313 -38.05 16.34 22.68
N ILE A 314 -38.38 15.25 21.98
CA ILE A 314 -39.75 14.96 21.53
C ILE A 314 -40.70 14.81 22.72
N SER A 315 -40.30 14.06 23.75
CA SER A 315 -41.13 13.85 24.95
C SER A 315 -41.42 15.16 25.70
N LEU A 316 -40.43 16.06 25.78
CA LEU A 316 -40.55 17.37 26.38
C LEU A 316 -41.51 18.26 25.56
N VAL A 317 -41.35 18.28 24.23
CA VAL A 317 -42.23 19.04 23.32
C VAL A 317 -43.67 18.55 23.42
N ILE A 318 -43.90 17.24 23.42
CA ILE A 318 -45.25 16.65 23.59
C ILE A 318 -45.85 17.05 24.94
N THR A 319 -45.07 16.97 26.03
CA THR A 319 -45.53 17.37 27.37
C THR A 319 -45.91 18.85 27.38
N CYS A 320 -45.09 19.72 26.79
CA CYS A 320 -45.39 21.14 26.64
C CYS A 320 -46.67 21.39 25.84
N ILE A 321 -46.89 20.66 24.72
CA ILE A 321 -48.11 20.79 23.90
C ILE A 321 -49.36 20.36 24.70
N ILE A 322 -49.29 19.21 25.38
CA ILE A 322 -50.38 18.70 26.22
C ILE A 322 -50.71 19.72 27.33
N PHE A 323 -49.69 20.30 27.94
CA PHE A 323 -49.86 21.28 29.01
C PHE A 323 -50.45 22.60 28.50
N ILE A 324 -49.99 23.09 27.35
CA ILE A 324 -50.54 24.27 26.69
C ILE A 324 -52.02 24.05 26.32
N ALA A 325 -52.35 22.89 25.76
CA ALA A 325 -53.72 22.54 25.44
C ALA A 325 -54.62 22.49 26.69
N TYR A 326 -54.14 21.85 27.77
CA TYR A 326 -54.87 21.78 29.04
C TYR A 326 -55.14 23.18 29.63
N THR A 327 -54.11 24.02 29.70
CA THR A 327 -54.23 25.38 30.24
C THR A 327 -55.14 26.26 29.38
N TYR A 328 -55.07 26.11 28.05
CA TYR A 328 -55.95 26.79 27.11
C TYR A 328 -57.42 26.38 27.32
N ILE A 329 -57.70 25.07 27.41
CA ILE A 329 -59.07 24.56 27.61
C ILE A 329 -59.64 25.02 28.95
N LYS A 330 -58.84 24.97 30.02
CA LYS A 330 -59.33 25.23 31.38
C LYS A 330 -59.43 26.71 31.73
N HIS A 331 -58.51 27.54 31.24
CA HIS A 331 -58.38 28.93 31.66
C HIS A 331 -58.58 29.95 30.53
N GLY A 332 -58.74 29.49 29.28
CA GLY A 332 -58.95 30.37 28.12
C GLY A 332 -57.77 31.27 27.78
N ARG A 333 -56.62 31.10 28.45
CA ARG A 333 -55.37 31.85 28.21
C ARG A 333 -54.19 30.90 28.19
N VAL A 334 -53.29 31.11 27.22
CA VAL A 334 -52.03 30.36 27.13
C VAL A 334 -51.01 31.03 28.05
N LEU A 335 -50.54 30.31 29.07
CA LEU A 335 -49.48 30.77 29.95
C LEU A 335 -48.16 30.12 29.52
N PHE A 336 -47.49 30.75 28.55
CA PHE A 336 -46.20 30.28 27.99
C PHE A 336 -45.13 30.02 29.06
N SER A 337 -45.20 30.73 30.19
CA SER A 337 -44.28 30.61 31.33
C SER A 337 -44.22 29.21 31.96
N VAL A 338 -45.26 28.38 31.86
CA VAL A 338 -45.30 27.12 32.61
C VAL A 338 -44.56 25.99 31.89
N SER A 339 -44.49 26.01 30.56
CA SER A 339 -43.69 25.04 29.80
C SER A 339 -42.20 25.15 30.12
N PHE A 340 -41.72 26.34 30.45
CA PHE A 340 -40.34 26.55 30.93
C PHE A 340 -40.06 25.88 32.27
N SER A 341 -41.06 25.56 33.09
CA SER A 341 -40.81 24.81 34.33
C SER A 341 -40.29 23.40 34.09
N PHE A 342 -40.74 22.75 33.01
CA PHE A 342 -40.23 21.43 32.63
C PHE A 342 -38.83 21.49 32.01
N ILE A 343 -38.55 22.55 31.25
CA ILE A 343 -37.20 22.81 30.71
C ILE A 343 -36.23 23.08 31.87
N SER A 344 -36.62 23.96 32.79
CA SER A 344 -35.87 24.28 34.02
C SER A 344 -35.56 23.02 34.83
N LEU A 345 -36.55 22.13 35.00
CA LEU A 345 -36.39 20.88 35.72
C LEU A 345 -35.34 19.94 35.11
N LEU A 346 -35.16 19.96 33.78
CA LEU A 346 -34.08 19.22 33.10
C LEU A 346 -32.70 19.85 33.28
N PHE A 347 -32.64 21.11 33.68
CA PHE A 347 -31.41 21.81 34.03
C PHE A 347 -31.16 21.86 35.54
N ASP A 348 -31.85 21.01 36.31
CA ASP A 348 -31.79 20.95 37.79
C ASP A 348 -32.20 22.27 38.47
N ASP A 349 -33.04 23.08 37.81
CA ASP A 349 -33.51 24.36 38.31
C ASP A 349 -35.04 24.38 38.46
N PHE A 350 -35.56 25.18 39.38
CA PHE A 350 -37.00 25.30 39.63
C PHE A 350 -37.47 26.73 39.34
N THR A 351 -38.31 26.90 38.33
CA THR A 351 -38.99 28.19 38.11
C THR A 351 -40.21 28.32 39.02
N CYS A 352 -40.48 29.54 39.51
CA CYS A 352 -41.67 29.82 40.29
C CYS A 352 -42.95 29.63 39.45
N ILE A 353 -43.85 28.77 39.92
CA ILE A 353 -45.10 28.46 39.22
C ILE A 353 -46.23 29.23 39.89
N PRO A 354 -47.14 29.85 39.12
CA PRO A 354 -48.30 30.52 39.70
C PRO A 354 -49.13 29.54 40.55
N ARG A 355 -49.44 29.91 41.79
CA ARG A 355 -50.20 29.08 42.75
C ARG A 355 -51.53 28.53 42.19
N VAL A 356 -52.14 29.24 41.24
CA VAL A 356 -53.37 28.83 40.55
C VAL A 356 -53.20 27.53 39.77
N ILE A 357 -52.00 27.31 39.21
CA ILE A 357 -51.65 26.14 38.40
C ILE A 357 -51.01 25.05 39.26
N GLU A 358 -50.17 25.45 40.21
CA GLU A 358 -49.53 24.55 41.18
C GLU A 358 -50.56 23.73 41.98
N ASN A 359 -51.72 24.32 42.29
CA ASN A 359 -52.80 23.65 42.99
C ASN A 359 -53.66 22.73 42.10
N GLN A 360 -53.40 22.67 40.79
CA GLN A 360 -54.14 21.78 39.89
C GLN A 360 -53.57 20.36 39.96
N LEU A 361 -54.46 19.39 40.18
CA LEU A 361 -54.12 17.97 40.28
C LEU A 361 -53.36 17.47 39.04
N PHE A 362 -53.80 17.89 37.85
CA PHE A 362 -53.15 17.57 36.57
C PHE A 362 -51.67 18.01 36.51
N TYR A 363 -51.38 19.24 36.92
CA TYR A 363 -50.00 19.74 36.97
C TYR A 363 -49.17 18.92 37.96
N ARG A 364 -49.71 18.64 39.15
CA ARG A 364 -49.03 17.84 40.18
C ARG A 364 -48.71 16.42 39.70
N ILE A 365 -49.61 15.77 38.96
CA ILE A 365 -49.37 14.42 38.42
C ILE A 365 -48.26 14.46 37.37
N ILE A 366 -48.34 15.36 36.38
CA ILE A 366 -47.31 15.48 35.35
C ILE A 366 -45.96 15.80 35.97
N PHE A 367 -45.91 16.77 36.89
CA PHE A 367 -44.69 17.14 37.58
C PHE A 367 -44.14 16.01 38.47
N SER A 368 -45.01 15.26 39.16
CA SER A 368 -44.60 14.11 39.97
C SER A 368 -43.99 12.98 39.14
N VAL A 369 -44.34 12.89 37.86
CA VAL A 369 -43.79 11.89 36.93
C VAL A 369 -42.55 12.41 36.23
N TRP A 370 -42.55 13.67 35.78
CA TRP A 370 -41.40 14.30 35.12
C TRP A 370 -40.25 14.61 36.07
N GLY A 371 -40.51 14.92 37.34
CA GLY A 371 -39.48 15.20 38.34
C GLY A 371 -38.47 14.07 38.52
N PRO A 372 -38.91 12.85 38.86
CA PRO A 372 -38.01 11.70 38.96
C PRO A 372 -37.27 11.40 37.65
N VAL A 373 -37.95 11.55 36.50
CA VAL A 373 -37.32 11.36 35.18
C VAL A 373 -36.20 12.37 34.95
N ALA A 374 -36.44 13.65 35.21
CA ALA A 374 -35.46 14.71 35.03
C ALA A 374 -34.25 14.53 35.95
N VAL A 375 -34.47 14.32 37.25
CA VAL A 375 -33.41 14.05 38.24
C VAL A 375 -32.57 12.85 37.82
N LEU A 376 -33.21 11.78 37.36
CA LEU A 376 -32.53 10.59 36.92
C LEU A 376 -31.72 10.82 35.63
N VAL A 377 -32.27 11.54 34.65
CA VAL A 377 -31.55 11.91 33.42
C VAL A 377 -30.30 12.73 33.75
N ILE A 378 -30.44 13.74 34.61
CA ILE A 378 -29.32 14.60 35.05
C ILE A 378 -28.26 13.77 35.77
N ASN A 379 -28.65 12.92 36.73
CA ASN A 379 -27.71 12.06 37.45
C ASN A 379 -27.00 11.06 36.54
N CYS A 380 -27.70 10.47 35.57
CA CYS A 380 -27.09 9.58 34.58
C CYS A 380 -26.14 10.34 33.66
N TYR A 381 -26.53 11.52 33.19
CA TYR A 381 -25.70 12.36 32.34
C TYR A 381 -24.42 12.77 33.07
N SER A 382 -24.54 13.33 34.27
CA SER A 382 -23.41 13.71 35.12
C SER A 382 -22.52 12.52 35.46
N GLY A 383 -23.10 11.36 35.79
CA GLY A 383 -22.34 10.14 36.07
C GLY A 383 -21.55 9.64 34.86
N LEU A 384 -22.13 9.67 33.66
CA LEU A 384 -21.47 9.28 32.42
C LEU A 384 -20.38 10.28 32.03
N ILE A 385 -20.64 11.59 32.13
CA ILE A 385 -19.62 12.61 31.90
C ILE A 385 -18.45 12.44 32.85
N VAL A 386 -18.69 12.27 34.15
CA VAL A 386 -17.62 12.06 35.12
C VAL A 386 -16.87 10.77 34.83
N THR A 387 -17.55 9.71 34.38
CA THR A 387 -16.89 8.46 34.00
C THR A 387 -16.00 8.64 32.76
N GLU A 388 -16.47 9.38 31.75
CA GLU A 388 -15.69 9.68 30.54
C GLU A 388 -14.56 10.68 30.81
N LEU A 389 -14.73 11.64 31.74
CA LEU A 389 -13.66 12.54 32.21
C LEU A 389 -12.56 11.78 32.97
N ASN A 390 -12.92 10.70 33.65
CA ASN A 390 -11.95 9.84 34.35
C ASN A 390 -11.39 8.73 33.44
N ALA A 391 -12.02 8.47 32.29
CA ALA A 391 -11.47 7.59 31.29
C ALA A 391 -10.34 8.32 30.55
N PRO A 392 -9.35 7.59 29.98
CA PRO A 392 -8.40 8.20 29.06
C PRO A 392 -9.19 8.89 27.95
N LEU A 393 -8.94 10.18 27.75
CA LEU A 393 -9.58 10.99 26.72
C LEU A 393 -9.41 10.31 25.35
N GLU A 394 -10.41 10.46 24.48
CA GLU A 394 -10.21 10.09 23.09
C GLU A 394 -9.05 10.92 22.54
N SER A 395 -8.06 10.21 22.04
CA SER A 395 -6.83 10.80 21.57
C SER A 395 -6.79 10.73 20.04
N VAL A 396 -6.56 11.85 19.35
CA VAL A 396 -6.19 11.79 17.93
C VAL A 396 -4.77 11.23 17.89
N ARG A 397 -4.60 10.14 17.15
CA ARG A 397 -3.28 9.56 16.89
C ARG A 397 -2.91 9.82 15.42
N PRO A 398 -1.62 9.98 15.11
CA PRO A 398 -1.17 10.02 13.71
C PRO A 398 -1.52 8.70 13.02
N GLU A 399 -2.30 8.75 11.94
CA GLU A 399 -2.65 7.56 11.14
C GLU A 399 -1.87 7.51 9.83
N VAL A 400 -1.48 8.67 9.30
CA VAL A 400 -0.67 8.81 8.08
C VAL A 400 0.58 9.66 8.35
N ALA A 401 1.61 9.55 7.51
CA ALA A 401 2.87 10.25 7.74
C ALA A 401 2.71 11.78 7.68
N GLU A 402 1.71 12.28 6.95
CA GLU A 402 1.30 13.69 6.93
C GLU A 402 0.86 14.21 8.30
N ASP A 403 0.29 13.33 9.14
CA ASP A 403 -0.09 13.71 10.51
C ASP A 403 1.14 13.98 11.39
N LEU A 404 2.35 13.53 11.00
CA LEU A 404 3.58 13.76 11.73
C LEU A 404 4.18 15.14 11.50
N ILE A 405 3.75 15.85 10.46
CA ILE A 405 4.22 17.20 10.14
C ILE A 405 3.79 18.18 11.25
N CYS A 406 4.74 18.90 11.83
CA CYS A 406 4.50 19.90 12.89
C CYS A 406 4.09 21.26 12.32
N GLU A 407 4.78 21.73 11.28
CA GLU A 407 4.52 23.02 10.62
C GLU A 407 4.19 22.81 9.15
N ASN A 408 3.33 23.66 8.58
CA ASN A 408 3.03 23.67 7.15
C ASN A 408 2.32 22.42 6.59
N ARG A 409 1.63 21.63 7.44
CA ARG A 409 0.82 20.46 6.99
C ARG A 409 -0.12 20.79 5.82
N HIS A 410 -0.76 21.96 5.86
CA HIS A 410 -1.69 22.44 4.82
C HIS A 410 -1.07 22.49 3.41
N ILE A 411 0.25 22.50 3.29
CA ILE A 411 0.95 22.44 2.00
C ILE A 411 0.72 21.10 1.30
N VAL A 412 0.74 19.99 2.04
CA VAL A 412 0.50 18.65 1.45
C VAL A 412 -0.94 18.53 0.95
N ASP A 413 -1.88 19.09 1.71
CA ASP A 413 -3.30 19.09 1.36
C ASP A 413 -3.56 19.94 0.09
N ASN A 414 -2.85 21.06 -0.06
CA ASN A 414 -2.98 21.98 -1.20
C ASN A 414 -2.09 21.62 -2.40
N TYR A 415 -1.29 20.55 -2.33
CA TYR A 415 -0.36 20.14 -3.39
C TYR A 415 -1.03 19.97 -4.76
N VAL A 416 -2.33 19.67 -4.78
CA VAL A 416 -3.12 19.47 -5.99
C VAL A 416 -3.47 20.80 -6.69
N GLU A 417 -3.50 21.92 -5.97
CA GLU A 417 -4.02 23.20 -6.50
C GLU A 417 -2.94 24.27 -6.70
N ASP A 418 -1.91 24.32 -5.85
CA ASP A 418 -0.84 25.33 -5.95
C ASP A 418 0.29 24.84 -6.88
N SER A 419 0.75 25.69 -7.82
CA SER A 419 1.93 25.34 -8.62
C SER A 419 3.15 25.13 -7.71
N ILE A 420 3.93 24.06 -7.96
CA ILE A 420 5.15 23.72 -7.21
C ILE A 420 6.08 24.93 -7.05
N SER A 421 6.10 25.83 -8.03
CA SER A 421 6.89 27.07 -7.97
C SER A 421 6.50 28.02 -6.83
N ASN A 422 5.20 28.09 -6.47
CA ASN A 422 4.73 28.90 -5.35
C ASN A 422 5.03 28.21 -4.01
N PHE A 423 4.97 26.88 -3.98
CA PHE A 423 5.37 26.08 -2.82
C PHE A 423 6.84 26.31 -2.47
N LEU A 424 7.75 26.16 -3.44
CA LEU A 424 9.19 26.31 -3.21
C LEU A 424 9.57 27.70 -2.69
N LYS A 425 8.80 28.75 -3.04
CA LYS A 425 9.01 30.09 -2.48
C LYS A 425 8.59 30.24 -1.02
N LYS A 426 7.67 29.40 -0.53
CA LYS A 426 7.18 29.42 0.86
C LYS A 426 8.06 28.59 1.80
N VAL A 427 8.84 27.64 1.29
CA VAL A 427 9.73 26.79 2.11
C VAL A 427 10.98 27.58 2.52
N PRO A 428 11.30 27.68 3.82
CA PRO A 428 12.46 28.42 4.30
C PRO A 428 13.75 27.59 4.16
N PHE A 429 14.21 27.39 2.92
CA PHE A 429 15.37 26.54 2.61
C PHE A 429 16.67 26.92 3.34
N ASP A 430 16.84 28.19 3.71
CA ASP A 430 17.99 28.63 4.52
C ASP A 430 18.10 27.86 5.84
N ARG A 431 16.97 27.49 6.45
CA ARG A 431 16.95 26.66 7.67
C ARG A 431 17.42 25.24 7.40
N TYR A 432 16.97 24.65 6.29
CA TYR A 432 17.39 23.31 5.86
C TYR A 432 18.90 23.28 5.64
N ILE A 433 19.43 24.28 4.93
CA ILE A 433 20.87 24.40 4.65
C ILE A 433 21.65 24.58 5.96
N ALA A 434 21.19 25.42 6.88
CA ALA A 434 21.86 25.63 8.15
C ALA A 434 21.86 24.38 9.05
N TYR A 435 20.77 23.61 9.04
CA TYR A 435 20.65 22.39 9.83
C TYR A 435 21.48 21.24 9.22
N TRP A 436 21.19 20.88 7.97
CA TRP A 436 21.82 19.76 7.28
C TRP A 436 23.27 20.06 6.87
N GLY A 437 23.61 21.32 6.57
CA GLY A 437 24.97 21.73 6.23
C GLY A 437 25.96 21.70 7.40
N ASN A 438 25.46 21.67 8.65
CA ASN A 438 26.28 21.53 9.85
C ASN A 438 26.46 20.07 10.31
N LEU A 439 25.76 19.11 9.69
CA LEU A 439 26.02 17.69 9.90
C LEU A 439 27.33 17.34 9.17
N ASP A 440 28.40 17.29 9.95
CA ASP A 440 29.74 17.05 9.47
C ASP A 440 29.81 15.73 8.68
N THR A 441 30.45 15.76 7.49
CA THR A 441 30.57 14.64 6.55
C THR A 441 31.29 13.39 7.10
N CYS A 442 31.69 13.41 8.37
CA CYS A 442 32.44 12.36 9.06
C CYS A 442 31.60 11.11 9.42
N LEU A 443 30.30 11.05 9.11
CA LEU A 443 29.43 9.86 9.32
C LEU A 443 29.68 8.72 8.31
N ASN A 444 30.90 8.58 7.80
CA ASN A 444 31.27 7.58 6.78
C ASN A 444 31.28 6.12 7.29
N GLY A 445 30.93 5.85 8.56
CA GLY A 445 31.04 4.51 9.17
C GLY A 445 29.73 3.84 9.61
N ILE A 446 28.59 4.53 9.57
CA ILE A 446 27.29 3.95 9.98
C ILE A 446 26.37 3.96 8.76
N GLY A 447 26.18 2.79 8.13
CA GLY A 447 25.52 2.64 6.83
C GLY A 447 24.11 3.23 6.72
N SER A 448 23.38 3.39 7.83
CA SER A 448 22.04 3.99 7.82
C SER A 448 22.03 5.53 7.73
N TYR A 449 23.05 6.23 8.25
CA TYR A 449 23.15 7.69 8.16
C TYR A 449 23.75 8.17 6.84
N GLN A 450 24.46 7.30 6.11
CA GLN A 450 24.89 7.59 4.74
C GLN A 450 23.68 7.83 3.82
N GLY A 451 22.55 7.15 4.07
CA GLY A 451 21.28 7.42 3.40
C GLY A 451 20.83 8.85 3.63
N TYR A 452 20.63 9.28 4.87
CA TYR A 452 20.19 10.65 5.18
C TYR A 452 21.18 11.73 4.74
N THR A 453 22.48 11.44 4.78
CA THR A 453 23.51 12.38 4.30
C THR A 453 23.51 12.44 2.77
N ALA A 454 23.28 11.31 2.08
CA ALA A 454 23.07 11.27 0.64
C ALA A 454 21.76 11.97 0.25
N TYR A 455 20.67 11.79 0.98
CA TYR A 455 19.42 12.54 0.79
C TYR A 455 19.64 14.02 1.03
N ALA A 456 20.26 14.42 2.14
CA ALA A 456 20.58 15.81 2.42
C ALA A 456 21.49 16.43 1.35
N ASN A 457 22.47 15.68 0.83
CA ASN A 457 23.31 16.11 -0.27
C ASN A 457 22.55 16.15 -1.60
N THR A 458 21.65 15.21 -1.87
CA THR A 458 20.77 15.20 -3.04
C THR A 458 19.82 16.38 -3.00
N TYR A 459 19.18 16.66 -1.87
CA TYR A 459 18.36 17.85 -1.66
C TYR A 459 19.20 19.12 -1.76
N LYS A 460 20.39 19.17 -1.17
CA LYS A 460 21.31 20.31 -1.32
C LYS A 460 21.72 20.51 -2.78
N GLN A 461 21.98 19.45 -3.53
CA GLN A 461 22.31 19.52 -4.96
C GLN A 461 21.09 19.95 -5.78
N LEU A 462 19.91 19.35 -5.58
CA LEU A 462 18.64 19.75 -6.19
C LEU A 462 18.34 21.23 -5.93
N ILE A 463 18.51 21.69 -4.69
CA ILE A 463 18.24 23.06 -4.29
C ILE A 463 19.27 24.03 -4.88
N HIS A 464 20.55 23.67 -4.86
CA HIS A 464 21.62 24.58 -5.27
C HIS A 464 21.87 24.62 -6.78
N TYR A 465 21.70 23.50 -7.47
CA TYR A 465 21.94 23.38 -8.91
C TYR A 465 20.68 23.46 -9.76
N ASP A 466 19.55 22.89 -9.32
CA ASP A 466 18.37 22.77 -10.21
C ASP A 466 17.36 23.90 -10.05
N ILE A 467 17.18 24.46 -8.83
CA ILE A 467 16.26 25.58 -8.61
C ILE A 467 16.64 26.84 -9.43
N PRO A 468 17.91 27.28 -9.50
CA PRO A 468 18.26 28.46 -10.29
C PRO A 468 18.19 28.22 -11.81
N ASN A 469 18.37 26.96 -12.24
CA ASN A 469 18.53 26.61 -13.66
C ASN A 469 17.21 26.28 -14.37
N ASN A 470 16.06 26.52 -13.74
CA ASN A 470 14.74 26.43 -14.38
C ASN A 470 14.45 25.03 -14.97
N MET A 471 15.07 23.97 -14.44
CA MET A 471 14.66 22.60 -14.78
C MET A 471 13.25 22.39 -14.24
N THR A 472 12.38 21.91 -15.11
CA THR A 472 10.97 21.70 -14.83
C THR A 472 10.83 20.66 -13.72
N PHE A 473 10.45 21.12 -12.52
CA PHE A 473 10.01 20.29 -11.38
C PHE A 473 8.73 19.46 -11.67
N GLU A 474 8.39 19.24 -12.94
CA GLU A 474 7.20 18.49 -13.38
C GLU A 474 7.16 17.05 -12.85
N ASN A 475 8.28 16.53 -12.35
CA ASN A 475 8.38 15.17 -11.84
C ASN A 475 8.36 15.06 -10.31
N LEU A 476 8.25 16.17 -9.57
CA LEU A 476 8.16 16.05 -8.11
C LEU A 476 6.83 15.36 -7.77
N THR A 477 6.90 14.29 -7.01
CA THR A 477 5.74 13.55 -6.55
C THR A 477 5.27 14.08 -5.21
N ARG A 478 4.03 13.79 -4.82
CA ARG A 478 3.54 14.07 -3.46
C ARG A 478 4.44 13.45 -2.39
N GLY A 479 5.02 12.28 -2.66
CA GLY A 479 5.96 11.61 -1.76
C GLY A 479 7.22 12.43 -1.51
N ASP A 480 7.77 13.04 -2.56
CA ASP A 480 8.97 13.88 -2.46
C ASP A 480 8.71 15.16 -1.65
N VAL A 481 7.51 15.76 -1.76
CA VAL A 481 7.11 16.90 -0.93
C VAL A 481 6.95 16.48 0.53
N LEU A 482 6.29 15.36 0.78
CA LEU A 482 6.13 14.83 2.13
C LEU A 482 7.48 14.53 2.78
N GLU A 483 8.41 13.93 2.03
CA GLU A 483 9.77 13.67 2.49
C GLU A 483 10.54 14.96 2.81
N LEU A 484 10.43 15.96 1.94
CA LEU A 484 11.00 17.28 2.19
C LEU A 484 10.45 17.90 3.48
N LEU A 485 9.12 17.84 3.69
CA LEU A 485 8.51 18.41 4.89
C LEU A 485 8.84 17.63 6.17
N LEU A 486 8.95 16.31 6.11
CA LEU A 486 9.35 15.49 7.25
C LEU A 486 10.82 15.68 7.63
N THR A 487 11.66 16.08 6.67
CA THR A 487 13.08 16.43 6.90
C THR A 487 13.28 17.91 7.27
N ASP A 488 12.20 18.65 7.52
CA ASP A 488 12.27 20.01 8.06
C ASP A 488 13.06 20.02 9.39
N PRO A 489 14.02 20.93 9.58
CA PRO A 489 14.74 21.10 10.84
C PRO A 489 13.86 21.34 12.08
N VAL A 490 12.60 21.76 11.89
CA VAL A 490 11.60 21.81 12.97
C VAL A 490 11.33 20.41 13.54
N HIS A 491 11.46 19.36 12.73
CA HIS A 491 11.49 17.98 13.17
C HIS A 491 12.90 17.59 13.62
N SER A 492 13.01 17.05 14.83
CA SER A 492 14.26 16.48 15.30
C SER A 492 14.45 15.10 14.65
N VAL A 493 15.33 15.01 13.65
CA VAL A 493 15.64 13.73 12.98
C VAL A 493 16.64 12.89 13.78
N LEU A 494 17.37 13.53 14.69
CA LEU A 494 18.34 12.88 15.57
C LEU A 494 17.73 12.68 16.96
N PRO A 495 17.99 11.54 17.62
CA PRO A 495 17.40 11.29 18.92
C PRO A 495 17.97 12.26 19.98
N LYS A 496 17.15 12.64 20.95
CA LYS A 496 17.51 13.60 22.00
C LYS A 496 18.68 13.07 22.83
N GLY A 497 19.71 13.90 22.95
CA GLY A 497 20.95 13.54 23.63
C GLY A 497 22.03 13.01 22.70
N TYR A 498 21.73 12.82 21.41
CA TYR A 498 22.76 12.62 20.41
C TYR A 498 23.63 13.87 20.29
N ASN A 499 24.93 13.71 20.59
CA ASN A 499 25.94 14.74 20.40
C ASN A 499 26.75 14.44 19.13
N PRO A 500 26.64 15.26 18.06
CA PRO A 500 27.34 15.04 16.80
C PRO A 500 28.87 15.12 16.93
N LYS A 501 29.40 15.75 18.00
CA LYS A 501 30.84 15.84 18.27
C LYS A 501 31.42 14.54 18.86
N ARG A 502 30.58 13.61 19.31
CA ARG A 502 31.01 12.31 19.83
C ARG A 502 30.92 11.29 18.69
N HIS A 503 32.07 10.86 18.18
CA HIS A 503 32.11 9.92 17.04
C HIS A 503 31.94 8.44 17.44
N ASN A 504 32.12 8.11 18.72
CA ASN A 504 32.13 6.72 19.21
C ASN A 504 30.87 6.43 20.02
N TYR A 505 29.72 6.38 19.34
CA TYR A 505 28.55 5.70 19.90
C TYR A 505 28.59 4.24 19.52
N SER A 506 28.39 3.38 20.50
CA SER A 506 28.04 1.98 20.22
C SER A 506 26.61 1.89 19.71
N GLU A 507 26.31 0.87 18.91
CA GLU A 507 24.95 0.62 18.41
C GLU A 507 23.89 0.55 19.53
N PRO A 508 24.14 -0.14 20.67
CA PRO A 508 23.20 -0.14 21.79
C PRO A 508 22.97 1.24 22.41
N GLU A 509 23.98 2.13 22.43
CA GLU A 509 23.81 3.49 22.93
C GLU A 509 22.90 4.32 22.01
N LEU A 510 23.12 4.29 20.69
CA LEU A 510 22.25 5.00 19.73
C LEU A 510 20.82 4.50 19.81
N GLN A 511 20.68 3.18 19.86
CA GLN A 511 19.37 2.56 19.94
C GLN A 511 18.65 2.89 21.25
N ALA A 512 19.36 2.96 22.38
CA ALA A 512 18.78 3.43 23.65
C ALA A 512 18.32 4.89 23.59
N LEU A 513 19.01 5.75 22.83
CA LEU A 513 18.55 7.13 22.59
C LEU A 513 17.28 7.17 21.74
N VAL A 514 17.21 6.35 20.69
CA VAL A 514 16.02 6.21 19.83
C VAL A 514 14.83 5.67 20.62
N GLU A 515 15.03 4.59 21.37
CA GLU A 515 14.02 3.99 22.24
C GLU A 515 13.48 5.01 23.25
N LYS A 516 14.38 5.78 23.90
CA LYS A 516 14.01 6.83 24.85
C LYS A 516 13.07 7.89 24.24
N ASP A 517 13.26 8.25 22.98
CA ASP A 517 12.42 9.21 22.29
C ASP A 517 11.08 8.62 21.84
N ILE A 518 11.10 7.39 21.32
CA ILE A 518 9.87 6.70 20.87
C ILE A 518 8.93 6.43 22.04
N ILE A 519 9.46 6.09 23.21
CA ILE A 519 8.64 5.83 24.38
C ILE A 519 8.12 7.12 25.04
N ASN A 520 8.53 8.31 24.59
CA ASN A 520 8.04 9.58 25.10
C ASN A 520 6.75 10.02 24.41
N CYS A 521 5.62 9.42 24.79
CA CYS A 521 4.32 9.65 24.16
C CYS A 521 3.75 11.07 24.34
N LYS A 522 4.38 11.91 25.18
CA LYS A 522 3.98 13.32 25.36
C LYS A 522 4.46 14.21 24.22
N GLU A 523 5.50 13.79 23.53
CA GLU A 523 6.08 14.50 22.42
C GLU A 523 5.75 13.79 21.12
N LYS A 524 5.59 14.56 20.06
CA LYS A 524 5.29 14.04 18.73
C LYS A 524 6.55 13.43 18.11
N SER A 525 6.86 12.19 18.51
CA SER A 525 7.98 11.40 18.00
C SER A 525 7.47 10.21 17.19
N ALA A 526 8.24 9.80 16.19
CA ALA A 526 7.94 8.61 15.40
C ALA A 526 9.23 7.92 14.96
N TYR A 527 9.21 6.59 14.99
CA TYR A 527 10.26 5.73 14.44
C TYR A 527 9.87 5.30 13.04
N MET A 528 10.69 5.69 12.07
CA MET A 528 10.46 5.39 10.65
C MET A 528 11.44 4.32 10.20
N ALA A 529 10.91 3.23 9.66
CA ALA A 529 11.70 2.12 9.15
C ALA A 529 10.87 1.29 8.16
N PRO A 530 11.49 0.33 7.44
CA PRO A 530 10.74 -0.63 6.64
C PRO A 530 9.63 -1.30 7.46
N THR A 531 8.49 -1.55 6.81
CA THR A 531 7.28 -2.09 7.46
C THR A 531 7.58 -3.24 8.43
N GLU A 532 8.41 -4.21 8.03
CA GLU A 532 8.69 -5.37 8.90
C GLU A 532 9.47 -4.99 10.17
N MET A 533 10.41 -4.04 10.08
CA MET A 533 11.16 -3.54 11.23
C MET A 533 10.24 -2.78 12.19
N VAL A 534 9.31 -1.98 11.66
CA VAL A 534 8.30 -1.27 12.45
C VAL A 534 7.41 -2.24 13.23
N TRP A 535 6.99 -3.35 12.63
CA TRP A 535 6.20 -4.36 13.34
C TRP A 535 7.00 -5.07 14.42
N ALA A 536 8.26 -5.45 14.14
CA ALA A 536 9.13 -6.07 15.12
C ALA A 536 9.40 -5.13 16.31
N GLU A 537 9.71 -3.86 16.05
CA GLU A 537 9.92 -2.84 17.07
C GLU A 537 8.65 -2.58 17.87
N ARG A 538 7.47 -2.53 17.22
CA ARG A 538 6.18 -2.42 17.92
C ARG A 538 5.95 -3.60 18.86
N ASP A 539 6.16 -4.83 18.40
CA ASP A 539 5.98 -6.03 19.20
C ASP A 539 6.88 -6.01 20.44
N PHE A 540 8.13 -5.57 20.27
CA PHE A 540 9.09 -5.40 21.35
C PHE A 540 8.68 -4.30 22.33
N LEU A 541 8.42 -3.07 21.85
CA LEU A 541 8.03 -1.94 22.69
C LEU A 541 6.71 -2.21 23.43
N SER A 542 5.75 -2.90 22.80
CA SER A 542 4.49 -3.28 23.45
C SER A 542 4.67 -4.30 24.58
N ARG A 543 5.70 -5.17 24.48
CA ARG A 543 6.06 -6.10 25.56
C ARG A 543 6.86 -5.42 26.67
N SER A 544 7.79 -4.55 26.31
CA SER A 544 8.68 -3.84 27.24
C SER A 544 7.99 -2.70 28.00
N TYR A 545 6.98 -2.07 27.37
CA TYR A 545 6.24 -0.91 27.89
C TYR A 545 4.72 -1.13 27.79
N PRO A 546 4.15 -2.07 28.56
CA PRO A 546 2.74 -2.44 28.46
C PRO A 546 1.77 -1.32 28.89
N SER A 547 2.27 -0.31 29.61
CA SER A 547 1.55 0.93 29.97
C SER A 547 1.31 1.84 28.76
N LYS A 548 2.10 1.69 27.69
CA LYS A 548 2.08 2.55 26.50
C LYS A 548 1.41 1.81 25.35
N LYS A 549 0.64 2.56 24.55
CA LYS A 549 0.02 2.04 23.34
C LYS A 549 0.80 2.54 22.14
N PHE A 550 1.40 1.61 21.42
CA PHE A 550 2.11 1.90 20.18
C PHE A 550 1.21 1.70 18.97
N HIS A 551 1.31 2.62 18.02
CA HIS A 551 0.52 2.69 16.82
C HIS A 551 1.43 2.71 15.59
N VAL A 552 1.03 1.96 14.57
CA VAL A 552 1.73 1.89 13.28
C VAL A 552 0.91 2.66 12.26
N GLY A 553 1.58 3.52 11.49
CA GLY A 553 0.96 4.24 10.38
C GLY A 553 0.22 3.30 9.42
N SER A 554 -0.97 3.72 9.01
CA SER A 554 -1.82 2.98 8.08
C SER A 554 -1.20 2.93 6.69
N THR A 555 -0.64 4.04 6.23
CA THR A 555 -0.01 4.21 4.92
C THR A 555 1.50 3.98 4.98
N SER A 556 2.05 3.46 3.90
CA SER A 556 3.49 3.38 3.72
C SER A 556 4.00 4.61 2.98
N TRP A 557 5.07 5.22 3.47
CA TRP A 557 5.60 6.51 3.06
C TRP A 557 6.21 6.46 1.65
N ILE A 558 6.92 5.40 1.29
CA ILE A 558 7.42 5.19 -0.07
C ILE A 558 7.25 3.70 -0.32
N PRO A 559 6.24 3.25 -1.08
CA PRO A 559 6.08 1.84 -1.36
C PRO A 559 7.22 1.40 -2.29
N ALA A 560 8.31 0.92 -1.71
CA ALA A 560 9.30 0.19 -2.46
C ALA A 560 8.70 -1.18 -2.79
N ARG A 561 8.88 -1.59 -4.03
CA ARG A 561 8.75 -3.00 -4.32
C ARG A 561 10.11 -3.60 -3.93
N ASN A 562 10.12 -4.78 -3.33
CA ASN A 562 11.33 -5.55 -3.10
C ASN A 562 11.14 -6.90 -3.75
N GLY A 563 12.18 -7.36 -4.44
CA GLY A 563 12.09 -8.56 -5.24
C GLY A 563 13.44 -9.16 -5.51
N TRP A 564 13.39 -10.33 -6.15
CA TRP A 564 14.59 -11.02 -6.60
C TRP A 564 14.64 -10.93 -8.11
N LEU A 565 15.85 -10.74 -8.63
CA LEU A 565 16.10 -10.79 -10.06
C LEU A 565 16.81 -12.10 -10.38
N PHE A 566 16.23 -12.85 -11.31
CA PHE A 566 16.82 -14.07 -11.82
C PHE A 566 17.37 -13.79 -13.19
N GLN A 567 18.68 -13.95 -13.38
CA GLN A 567 19.25 -13.92 -14.72
C GLN A 567 18.60 -15.04 -15.55
N GLN A 568 18.10 -14.66 -16.73
CA GLN A 568 17.52 -15.62 -17.66
C GLN A 568 18.58 -16.68 -18.03
N VAL A 569 18.28 -17.93 -17.73
CA VAL A 569 19.16 -19.05 -18.07
C VAL A 569 18.59 -19.78 -19.26
N ALA A 570 19.36 -19.79 -20.33
CA ALA A 570 19.03 -20.53 -21.53
C ALA A 570 19.01 -22.06 -21.26
N GLY A 571 18.06 -22.76 -21.87
CA GLY A 571 17.92 -24.21 -21.70
C GLY A 571 16.98 -24.63 -20.56
N SER A 572 16.15 -23.74 -20.01
CA SER A 572 15.00 -24.20 -19.22
C SER A 572 14.15 -25.10 -20.10
N THR A 573 14.06 -26.38 -19.74
CA THR A 573 13.29 -27.41 -20.45
C THR A 573 11.78 -27.20 -20.33
N THR A 574 11.36 -26.21 -19.56
CA THR A 574 9.96 -25.88 -19.38
C THR A 574 9.52 -24.89 -20.47
N SER A 575 8.32 -25.11 -21.01
CA SER A 575 7.71 -24.25 -22.04
C SER A 575 7.59 -22.78 -21.61
N SER A 576 7.75 -22.47 -20.32
CA SER A 576 7.65 -21.12 -19.77
C SER A 576 8.99 -20.36 -19.74
N GLY A 577 10.13 -21.00 -20.02
CA GLY A 577 11.45 -20.35 -19.96
C GLY A 577 11.95 -20.00 -18.53
N VAL A 578 11.14 -20.28 -17.50
CA VAL A 578 11.44 -20.01 -16.08
C VAL A 578 12.38 -21.09 -15.54
N SER A 579 13.46 -20.72 -14.86
CA SER A 579 14.38 -21.69 -14.26
C SER A 579 13.71 -22.44 -13.08
N VAL A 580 14.19 -23.64 -12.74
CA VAL A 580 13.67 -24.40 -11.58
C VAL A 580 13.87 -23.61 -10.28
N VAL A 581 15.03 -22.95 -10.13
CA VAL A 581 15.34 -22.08 -8.97
C VAL A 581 14.37 -20.90 -8.87
N HIS A 582 14.04 -20.28 -10.01
CA HIS A 582 13.06 -19.21 -10.05
C HIS A 582 11.66 -19.73 -9.66
N ARG A 583 11.23 -20.90 -10.14
CA ARG A 583 9.97 -21.53 -9.70
C ARG A 583 9.96 -21.86 -8.20
N ASN A 584 11.09 -22.32 -7.66
CA ASN A 584 11.23 -22.56 -6.23
C ASN A 584 11.03 -21.27 -5.44
N PHE A 585 11.57 -20.14 -5.92
CA PHE A 585 11.34 -18.84 -5.31
C PHE A 585 9.86 -18.43 -5.36
N GLN A 586 9.20 -18.58 -6.51
CA GLN A 586 7.77 -18.30 -6.65
C GLN A 586 6.96 -19.14 -5.66
N ALA A 587 7.27 -20.43 -5.52
CA ALA A 587 6.64 -21.31 -4.53
C ALA A 587 6.95 -20.88 -3.09
N PHE A 588 8.19 -20.44 -2.82
CA PHE A 588 8.62 -19.95 -1.52
C PHE A 588 7.89 -18.68 -1.08
N VAL A 589 7.67 -17.74 -2.00
CA VAL A 589 6.87 -16.53 -1.76
C VAL A 589 5.38 -16.87 -1.65
N ALA A 590 4.84 -17.65 -2.60
CA ALA A 590 3.42 -18.00 -2.64
C ALA A 590 2.97 -18.83 -1.42
N SER A 591 3.87 -19.61 -0.83
CA SER A 591 3.60 -20.36 0.42
C SER A 591 3.57 -19.47 1.67
N GLY A 592 4.02 -18.21 1.60
CA GLY A 592 4.16 -17.31 2.74
C GLY A 592 5.39 -17.57 3.62
N ILE A 593 6.21 -18.58 3.30
CA ILE A 593 7.42 -18.91 4.07
C ILE A 593 8.42 -17.76 4.04
N TYR A 594 8.61 -17.11 2.88
CA TYR A 594 9.47 -15.94 2.72
C TYR A 594 9.14 -14.84 3.74
N LEU A 595 7.88 -14.40 3.78
CA LEU A 595 7.43 -13.33 4.67
C LEU A 595 7.58 -13.74 6.14
N ARG A 596 7.20 -14.97 6.47
CA ARG A 596 7.25 -15.48 7.84
C ARG A 596 8.67 -15.60 8.39
N LEU A 597 9.62 -16.08 7.58
CA LEU A 597 11.04 -16.17 7.98
C LEU A 597 11.61 -14.78 8.27
N ARG A 598 11.28 -13.79 7.42
CA ARG A 598 11.73 -12.41 7.59
C ARG A 598 11.15 -11.77 8.85
N GLU A 599 9.85 -11.95 9.12
CA GLU A 599 9.21 -11.50 10.36
C GLU A 599 9.86 -12.08 11.61
N GLU A 600 10.07 -13.40 11.63
CA GLU A 600 10.66 -14.07 12.79
C GLU A 600 12.15 -13.69 12.99
N PHE A 601 12.91 -13.52 11.90
CA PHE A 601 14.29 -13.02 11.98
C PHE A 601 14.36 -11.62 12.63
N LEU A 602 13.47 -10.71 12.22
CA LEU A 602 13.40 -9.36 12.79
C LEU A 602 12.93 -9.37 14.25
N ARG A 603 12.02 -10.27 14.62
CA ARG A 603 11.65 -10.47 16.03
C ARG A 603 12.83 -10.92 16.87
N THR A 604 13.66 -11.82 16.36
CA THR A 604 14.86 -12.28 17.08
C THR A 604 15.89 -11.16 17.29
N LEU A 605 16.08 -10.27 16.31
CA LEU A 605 16.95 -9.10 16.46
C LEU A 605 16.46 -8.11 17.52
N SER A 606 15.17 -8.16 17.85
CA SER A 606 14.54 -7.31 18.85
C SER A 606 14.60 -7.88 20.28
N HIS A 607 15.22 -9.06 20.50
CA HIS A 607 15.42 -9.61 21.85
C HIS A 607 16.49 -8.84 22.62
N ARG A 608 16.10 -7.69 23.20
CA ARG A 608 16.96 -6.82 23.98
C ARG A 608 16.51 -6.79 25.45
N ARG A 609 17.45 -6.60 26.38
CA ARG A 609 17.14 -6.44 27.81
C ARG A 609 16.74 -5.00 28.08
N VAL A 610 15.47 -4.75 28.37
CA VAL A 610 14.94 -3.41 28.69
C VAL A 610 14.52 -3.35 30.16
N ALA A 611 14.63 -2.16 30.74
CA ALA A 611 14.01 -1.86 32.02
C ALA A 611 12.48 -1.88 31.86
N ASN A 612 11.82 -2.95 32.35
CA ASN A 612 10.37 -3.08 32.31
C ASN A 612 9.70 -1.88 33.01
N ASP A 613 8.81 -1.21 32.30
CA ASP A 613 7.88 -0.26 32.93
C ASP A 613 6.77 -1.05 33.64
N THR A 614 6.76 -1.00 34.96
CA THR A 614 5.74 -1.67 35.81
C THR A 614 4.49 -0.81 36.04
N GLY A 615 4.27 0.23 35.24
CA GLY A 615 3.08 1.08 35.34
C GLY A 615 1.77 0.28 35.27
N GLN A 616 0.87 0.53 36.23
CA GLN A 616 -0.44 -0.14 36.29
C GLN A 616 -1.33 0.32 35.12
N ILE A 617 -1.77 -0.63 34.29
CA ILE A 617 -2.69 -0.37 33.18
C ILE A 617 -4.09 -0.09 33.75
N VAL A 618 -4.56 1.15 33.63
CA VAL A 618 -5.95 1.49 33.99
C VAL A 618 -6.84 1.20 32.77
N SER A 619 -7.65 0.15 32.85
CA SER A 619 -8.63 -0.18 31.81
C SER A 619 -9.88 0.70 31.92
N LYS A 620 -10.43 1.16 30.78
CA LYS A 620 -11.70 1.89 30.71
C LYS A 620 -12.82 1.04 31.33
N ILE A 621 -13.51 1.57 32.34
CA ILE A 621 -14.66 0.90 32.97
C ILE A 621 -15.85 1.06 32.01
N ALA A 622 -16.23 -0.02 31.32
CA ALA A 622 -17.42 -0.04 30.48
C ALA A 622 -18.68 -0.29 31.33
N ILE A 623 -19.57 0.70 31.42
CA ILE A 623 -20.89 0.55 32.06
C ILE A 623 -21.86 -0.05 31.02
N ASP A 624 -21.66 -1.31 30.68
CA ASP A 624 -22.45 -1.97 29.64
C ASP A 624 -23.82 -2.44 30.19
N GLY A 625 -24.91 -1.96 29.60
CA GLY A 625 -26.26 -2.51 29.74
C GLY A 625 -27.20 -1.95 30.84
N ARG A 626 -26.71 -1.36 31.94
CA ARG A 626 -27.59 -0.96 33.08
C ARG A 626 -28.44 0.30 32.85
N ILE A 627 -28.11 1.11 31.85
CA ILE A 627 -28.91 2.30 31.49
C ILE A 627 -30.25 1.91 30.85
N ARG A 628 -30.32 0.73 30.22
CA ARG A 628 -31.52 0.28 29.51
C ARG A 628 -32.72 0.05 30.43
N THR A 629 -32.49 -0.50 31.62
CA THR A 629 -33.53 -0.76 32.63
C THR A 629 -34.20 0.51 33.12
N VAL A 630 -33.45 1.61 33.16
CA VAL A 630 -33.95 2.90 33.64
C VAL A 630 -34.98 3.50 32.68
N PHE A 631 -34.73 3.43 31.37
CA PHE A 631 -35.67 3.92 30.35
C PHE A 631 -36.98 3.11 30.31
N ILE A 632 -36.92 1.81 30.57
CA ILE A 632 -38.10 0.95 30.65
C ILE A 632 -38.99 1.39 31.84
N VAL A 633 -38.39 1.69 32.99
CA VAL A 633 -39.12 2.16 34.18
C VAL A 633 -39.76 3.53 33.92
N CYS A 634 -39.04 4.48 33.33
CA CYS A 634 -39.59 5.80 32.98
C CYS A 634 -40.76 5.71 31.98
N GLY A 635 -40.64 4.87 30.95
CA GLY A 635 -41.72 4.62 30.00
C GLY A 635 -42.98 4.05 30.66
N GLY A 636 -42.82 3.12 31.60
CA GLY A 636 -43.92 2.58 32.40
C GLY A 636 -44.63 3.65 33.23
N LEU A 637 -43.88 4.51 33.93
CA LEU A 637 -44.43 5.58 34.76
C LEU A 637 -45.22 6.63 33.93
N LEU A 638 -44.72 7.01 32.76
CA LEU A 638 -45.44 7.89 31.83
C LEU A 638 -46.74 7.25 31.33
N GLY A 639 -46.73 5.94 31.07
CA GLY A 639 -47.94 5.19 30.72
C GLY A 639 -48.99 5.24 31.83
N PHE A 640 -48.60 5.01 33.09
CA PHE A 640 -49.51 5.11 34.23
C PHE A 640 -50.08 6.52 34.42
N ALA A 641 -49.26 7.56 34.23
CA ALA A 641 -49.69 8.96 34.31
C ALA A 641 -50.79 9.26 33.28
N PHE A 642 -50.62 8.77 32.05
CA PHE A 642 -51.59 8.94 30.98
C PHE A 642 -52.91 8.24 31.29
N VAL A 643 -52.86 7.00 31.81
CA VAL A 643 -54.05 6.27 32.25
C VAL A 643 -54.77 7.02 33.38
N ALA A 644 -54.03 7.57 34.34
CA ALA A 644 -54.61 8.37 35.42
C ALA A 644 -55.32 9.63 34.88
N VAL A 645 -54.75 10.31 33.88
CA VAL A 645 -55.38 11.46 33.21
C VAL A 645 -56.68 11.06 32.51
N ILE A 646 -56.73 9.89 31.87
CA ILE A 646 -57.97 9.37 31.28
C ILE A 646 -59.00 9.13 32.38
N ILE A 647 -58.61 8.50 33.49
CA ILE A 647 -59.50 8.17 34.62
C ILE A 647 -59.97 9.44 35.37
N GLU A 648 -59.18 10.50 35.45
CA GLU A 648 -59.63 11.77 36.05
C GLU A 648 -60.47 12.62 35.10
N GLY A 649 -60.28 12.48 33.79
CA GLY A 649 -61.11 13.11 32.76
C GLY A 649 -62.55 12.58 32.67
N PHE A 650 -62.91 11.59 33.49
CA PHE A 650 -64.21 10.88 33.55
C PHE A 650 -65.37 11.71 34.13
N TYR A 651 -65.57 12.95 33.68
CA TYR A 651 -66.87 13.61 33.82
C TYR A 651 -67.77 13.24 32.62
N PRO A 652 -69.00 12.72 32.84
CA PRO A 652 -69.77 11.99 31.83
C PRO A 652 -70.20 12.80 30.60
N GLU A 653 -70.19 14.13 30.66
CA GLU A 653 -70.65 14.98 29.54
C GLU A 653 -69.64 15.10 28.38
N HIS A 654 -68.35 14.77 28.60
CA HIS A 654 -67.30 14.84 27.56
C HIS A 654 -66.82 13.47 27.04
N PHE A 655 -67.41 12.37 27.53
CA PHE A 655 -66.96 10.99 27.35
C PHE A 655 -66.75 10.58 25.88
N ASN A 656 -67.71 10.87 24.99
CA ASN A 656 -67.62 10.41 23.60
C ASN A 656 -66.53 11.14 22.79
N ARG A 657 -66.22 12.40 23.13
CA ARG A 657 -65.17 13.18 22.46
C ARG A 657 -63.77 12.82 22.98
N LEU A 658 -63.65 12.54 24.27
CA LEU A 658 -62.36 12.20 24.88
C LEU A 658 -61.94 10.76 24.58
N MET A 659 -62.90 9.83 24.51
CA MET A 659 -62.63 8.45 24.08
C MET A 659 -62.14 8.40 22.62
N GLU A 660 -62.71 9.20 21.71
CA GLU A 660 -62.22 9.33 20.33
C GLU A 660 -60.77 9.84 20.26
N ILE A 661 -60.42 10.86 21.07
CA ILE A 661 -59.07 11.43 21.12
C ILE A 661 -58.08 10.47 21.82
N SER A 662 -58.50 9.78 22.88
CA SER A 662 -57.66 8.82 23.59
C SER A 662 -57.33 7.59 22.74
N TYR A 663 -58.27 7.07 21.95
CA TYR A 663 -57.99 5.96 21.02
C TYR A 663 -57.06 6.38 19.88
N THR A 664 -57.18 7.62 19.38
CA THR A 664 -56.22 8.16 18.41
C THR A 664 -54.84 8.35 19.03
N ILE A 665 -54.75 8.88 20.26
CA ILE A 665 -53.47 9.09 20.94
C ILE A 665 -52.82 7.77 21.37
N ILE A 666 -53.58 6.79 21.90
CA ILE A 666 -53.06 5.44 22.22
C ILE A 666 -52.58 4.74 20.95
N SER A 667 -53.28 4.92 19.83
CA SER A 667 -52.80 4.43 18.52
C SER A 667 -51.52 5.14 18.08
N ILE A 668 -51.42 6.47 18.25
CA ILE A 668 -50.22 7.25 17.92
C ILE A 668 -49.04 6.90 18.83
N VAL A 669 -49.26 6.69 20.13
CA VAL A 669 -48.22 6.31 21.10
C VAL A 669 -47.78 4.86 20.89
N GLY A 670 -48.71 3.93 20.62
CA GLY A 670 -48.40 2.56 20.19
C GLY A 670 -47.64 2.53 18.86
N LEU A 671 -47.97 3.43 17.92
CA LEU A 671 -47.24 3.65 16.67
C LEU A 671 -45.82 4.21 16.93
N LEU A 672 -45.65 5.15 17.86
CA LEU A 672 -44.34 5.75 18.20
C LEU A 672 -43.42 4.80 18.99
N GLN A 673 -43.98 3.85 19.74
CA GLN A 673 -43.21 2.82 20.46
C GLN A 673 -42.83 1.62 19.58
N TYR A 674 -43.49 1.42 18.43
CA TYR A 674 -43.23 0.30 17.52
C TYR A 674 -41.81 0.31 16.91
N PRO A 675 -41.22 1.46 16.50
CA PRO A 675 -39.81 1.55 16.08
C PRO A 675 -38.82 1.17 17.20
N GLN A 676 -39.15 1.46 18.46
CA GLN A 676 -38.31 1.09 19.61
C GLN A 676 -38.36 -0.43 19.90
N TYR A 677 -39.50 -1.09 19.66
CA TYR A 677 -39.62 -2.55 19.74
C TYR A 677 -38.89 -3.26 18.59
N LEU A 678 -38.83 -2.66 17.40
CA LEU A 678 -38.07 -3.17 16.25
C LEU A 678 -36.56 -2.91 16.35
N TRP A 679 -36.13 -1.84 17.02
CA TRP A 679 -34.72 -1.60 17.39
C TRP A 679 -34.13 -2.75 18.23
N LEU A 680 -34.97 -3.55 18.88
CA LEU A 680 -34.55 -4.75 19.61
C LEU A 680 -34.09 -5.91 18.71
N PHE A 681 -34.46 -5.92 17.42
CA PHE A 681 -34.10 -6.96 16.45
C PHE A 681 -33.12 -6.41 15.40
N LYS A 682 -31.86 -6.84 15.53
CA LYS A 682 -30.62 -6.22 15.05
C LYS A 682 -30.32 -6.42 13.55
N SER A 683 -31.28 -6.21 12.64
CA SER A 683 -31.06 -6.40 11.21
C SER A 683 -31.48 -5.16 10.40
N GLU A 684 -30.52 -4.53 9.70
CA GLU A 684 -30.73 -3.31 8.90
C GLU A 684 -31.84 -3.45 7.84
N GLU A 685 -32.04 -4.64 7.25
CA GLU A 685 -33.16 -4.89 6.31
C GLU A 685 -34.56 -4.83 6.94
N SER A 686 -34.66 -4.96 8.27
CA SER A 686 -35.95 -4.94 8.99
C SER A 686 -36.48 -3.52 9.14
N TYR A 687 -35.61 -2.51 9.05
CA TYR A 687 -35.97 -1.12 9.27
C TYR A 687 -36.83 -0.55 8.14
N VAL A 688 -36.48 -0.84 6.88
CA VAL A 688 -37.23 -0.35 5.70
C VAL A 688 -38.62 -1.01 5.60
N ARG A 689 -38.69 -2.33 5.80
CA ARG A 689 -39.99 -3.06 5.84
C ARG A 689 -40.86 -2.60 7.01
N ALA A 690 -40.26 -2.29 8.16
CA ALA A 690 -40.95 -1.71 9.29
C ALA A 690 -41.51 -0.32 8.97
N ILE A 691 -40.76 0.55 8.27
CA ILE A 691 -41.26 1.86 7.83
C ILE A 691 -42.47 1.72 6.90
N TYR A 692 -42.43 0.81 5.92
CA TYR A 692 -43.59 0.60 5.05
C TYR A 692 -44.80 0.05 5.80
N THR A 693 -44.58 -0.86 6.74
CA THR A 693 -45.65 -1.42 7.58
C THR A 693 -46.20 -0.35 8.53
N PHE A 694 -45.36 0.53 9.04
CA PHE A 694 -45.72 1.70 9.85
C PHE A 694 -46.55 2.72 9.06
N CYS A 695 -46.12 3.08 7.84
CA CYS A 695 -46.90 3.93 6.95
C CYS A 695 -48.25 3.31 6.61
N PHE A 696 -48.32 2.00 6.37
CA PHE A 696 -49.56 1.26 6.10
C PHE A 696 -50.50 1.25 7.32
N MET A 697 -49.97 1.05 8.53
CA MET A 697 -50.75 1.08 9.78
C MET A 697 -51.26 2.49 10.09
N ILE A 698 -50.47 3.54 9.83
CA ILE A 698 -50.93 4.93 9.86
C ILE A 698 -52.10 5.11 8.89
N LEU A 699 -51.96 4.64 7.65
CA LEU A 699 -53.01 4.75 6.63
C LEU A 699 -54.30 4.06 7.07
N LEU A 700 -54.22 2.87 7.68
CA LEU A 700 -55.36 2.14 8.23
C LEU A 700 -56.03 2.88 9.41
N THR A 701 -55.25 3.48 10.31
CA THR A 701 -55.82 4.28 11.41
C THR A 701 -56.55 5.54 10.93
N PHE A 702 -56.15 6.12 9.79
CA PHE A 702 -56.84 7.25 9.18
C PHE A 702 -58.03 6.88 8.29
N VAL A 703 -58.17 5.63 7.85
CA VAL A 703 -59.33 5.14 7.08
C VAL A 703 -60.51 4.76 8.01
N SER A 704 -60.24 4.38 9.26
CA SER A 704 -61.26 4.01 10.25
C SER A 704 -62.32 5.08 10.63
N PRO A 705 -62.08 6.41 10.58
CA PRO A 705 -63.13 7.40 10.89
C PRO A 705 -64.18 7.54 9.76
N GLY A 706 -63.92 6.99 8.57
CA GLY A 706 -64.83 7.10 7.42
C GLY A 706 -66.22 6.52 7.67
N HIS A 707 -66.34 5.53 8.56
CA HIS A 707 -67.62 4.93 8.92
C HIS A 707 -68.51 5.86 9.78
N LEU A 708 -67.94 6.90 10.40
CA LEU A 708 -68.66 7.85 11.26
C LEU A 708 -69.21 9.06 10.50
N LEU A 709 -68.65 9.40 9.33
CA LEU A 709 -69.28 10.36 8.42
C LEU A 709 -70.64 9.83 7.93
N VAL A 710 -70.77 8.52 7.75
CA VAL A 710 -72.01 7.85 7.32
C VAL A 710 -73.07 7.84 8.43
N THR A 711 -72.70 7.69 9.70
CA THR A 711 -73.66 7.67 10.83
C THR A 711 -74.16 9.07 11.22
N SER A 712 -73.31 10.09 11.12
CA SER A 712 -73.71 11.50 11.31
C SER A 712 -74.69 11.99 10.23
N LEU A 713 -74.47 11.57 8.97
CA LEU A 713 -75.35 11.89 7.85
C LEU A 713 -76.71 11.20 7.97
N THR A 714 -76.75 9.92 8.32
CA THR A 714 -78.00 9.17 8.54
C THR A 714 -78.81 9.72 9.71
N ARG A 715 -78.16 10.15 10.80
CA ARG A 715 -78.84 10.80 11.94
C ARG A 715 -79.43 12.17 11.56
N LYS A 716 -78.71 12.99 10.79
CA LYS A 716 -79.22 14.29 10.28
C LYS A 716 -80.36 14.11 9.28
N TYR A 717 -80.33 13.05 8.47
CA TYR A 717 -81.40 12.71 7.53
C TYR A 717 -82.67 12.27 8.27
N ALA A 718 -82.54 11.38 9.27
CA ALA A 718 -83.67 10.93 10.09
C ALA A 718 -84.36 12.08 10.86
N VAL A 719 -83.59 13.02 11.42
CA VAL A 719 -84.14 14.20 12.13
C VAL A 719 -84.86 15.16 11.17
N ARG A 720 -84.36 15.33 9.93
CA ARG A 720 -85.06 16.13 8.91
C ARG A 720 -86.37 15.49 8.48
N GLU A 721 -86.41 14.17 8.37
CA GLU A 721 -87.60 13.48 7.90
C GLU A 721 -88.71 13.39 8.96
N ILE A 722 -88.33 13.27 10.24
CA ILE A 722 -89.27 13.39 11.36
C ILE A 722 -89.85 14.81 11.45
N ARG A 723 -89.04 15.86 11.18
CA ARG A 723 -89.55 17.25 11.12
C ARG A 723 -90.52 17.48 9.96
N LYS A 724 -90.26 16.90 8.78
CA LYS A 724 -91.19 16.99 7.64
C LYS A 724 -92.53 16.33 7.93
N ARG A 725 -92.54 15.15 8.56
CA ARG A 725 -93.79 14.46 8.93
C ARG A 725 -94.62 15.22 9.97
N LYS A 726 -93.99 15.96 10.88
CA LYS A 726 -94.66 16.83 11.87
C LYS A 726 -95.21 18.15 11.32
N LEU A 727 -94.86 18.52 10.07
CA LEU A 727 -95.37 19.74 9.42
C LEU A 727 -96.50 19.45 8.42
N VAL A 728 -96.77 18.17 8.13
CA VAL A 728 -97.81 17.71 7.21
C VAL A 728 -99.03 17.13 7.95
N GLN A 729 -98.86 16.76 9.22
CA GLN A 729 -99.96 16.59 10.19
C GLN A 729 -100.22 17.93 10.87
#